data_AF-A0A2E8A534-F1
#
_entry.id   AF-A0A2E8A534-F1
#
_cell.length_a   1.000
_cell.length_b   1.000
_cell.length_c   1.000
_cell.angle_alpha   90.00
_cell.angle_beta   90.00
_cell.angle_gamma   90.00
#
_symmetry.space_group_name_H-M   'P 1'
#
loop_
_entity.id
_entity.type
_entity.pdbx_description
1 polymer ?
#
loop_
_entity_poly.entity_id
_entity_poly.type
_entity_poly.pdbx_seq_one_letter_code
_entity_poly.pdbx_strand_id
1 'polypeptide(L)'
;MLHLRLKSRCFFFFLIGMSSCFSQIKQNPVLNNAVNSVYQAIVRIEVVSERGASGRMMKSRATGSGVIVNKEGMVITNHHVAGKATRITCRLHNGEEIMADLLGADPMTDLAVLQLRIKDRSMEATPLAVANFGNSDMVKVGDVCFAMGSPAGLSQSVTRGIISNIAMISPSQNSFRLDGENVGELVRWLGHDAIIFPGNSGGPLVNAKGRIIGINEVGIGSLGGAIPANLAKSVSRELAKRGYVARSWTGMECQPMLNNEEKGILVAGVITGSPADEAEIKPGDVINKYNGIEVSARIPEDLPIFNQLSYGMPASKKVIIQGKRDGKSMTWNFITRRRESAFAKERELKSWSLTARDFTLMSSLEAQRENKLGAQVHSVNRGGPSASAKPSLVPGDVIVEVNGKPVRSVKNLINLTHEIVRGKNEPIPTLVRFERELAELLTVVKLGPETERNQPVQAWKPWVGISTQVLTRDLSLALGLPLTTRGIRIAQVFPDTPAKQAGIKSGDLIFRIDGQIIQAHRVEDAEVFGNMVKEYRTDATIQLSGMRKDRKMDFNVTLNKRPVPPNELPKFEEETFEFTVRELSFADRVNERLDLNQSGLIIENVEPAGWAALAGLRQGDLLLSVLDEKPNSVGDFESTMNSLINQKLDRIIFFVRRGIHTLFLELEPDWDQQ
;
A
#
# COMPACT_ATOMS: atom_id res chain seq x y z
N MET A 1 86.47 38.93 -10.79
CA MET A 1 85.39 39.88 -11.13
C MET A 1 84.05 39.18 -10.88
N LEU A 2 83.40 39.48 -9.73
CA LEU A 2 82.05 40.08 -9.59
C LEU A 2 80.90 39.20 -10.17
N HIS A 3 79.77 38.89 -9.52
CA HIS A 3 79.15 39.31 -8.26
C HIS A 3 77.91 38.41 -7.98
N LEU A 4 77.64 38.10 -6.70
CA LEU A 4 76.33 38.00 -6.01
C LEU A 4 75.06 37.45 -6.75
N ARG A 5 74.44 36.34 -6.25
CA ARG A 5 73.39 36.30 -5.20
C ARG A 5 72.65 34.94 -5.13
N LEU A 6 72.37 34.54 -3.88
CA LEU A 6 71.74 33.30 -3.40
C LEU A 6 70.23 33.16 -3.70
N LYS A 7 69.77 31.89 -3.80
CA LYS A 7 68.84 31.18 -2.87
C LYS A 7 68.41 29.86 -3.55
N SER A 8 68.35 28.67 -2.96
CA SER A 8 68.40 28.20 -1.57
C SER A 8 68.82 26.70 -1.56
N ARG A 9 69.56 26.31 -0.51
CA ARG A 9 70.13 24.98 -0.15
C ARG A 9 69.15 23.81 -0.38
N CYS A 10 69.48 22.75 -1.14
CA CYS A 10 70.38 21.61 -0.88
C CYS A 10 70.18 20.97 0.51
N PHE A 11 69.39 19.89 0.64
CA PHE A 11 69.71 18.47 0.37
C PHE A 11 70.93 17.93 1.15
N PHE A 12 70.63 16.93 1.98
CA PHE A 12 71.48 15.86 2.53
C PHE A 12 72.52 16.17 3.62
N PHE A 13 72.30 15.56 4.79
CA PHE A 13 73.26 14.61 5.38
C PHE A 13 72.56 13.65 6.39
N PHE A 14 72.75 12.34 6.16
CA PHE A 14 72.81 11.18 7.08
C PHE A 14 71.73 10.96 8.17
N LEU A 15 70.86 9.95 8.09
CA LEU A 15 71.01 8.50 8.39
C LEU A 15 71.26 8.14 9.88
N ILE A 16 70.39 7.25 10.39
CA ILE A 16 70.47 6.38 11.59
C ILE A 16 69.76 6.92 12.85
N GLY A 17 68.63 6.26 13.19
CA GLY A 17 68.09 6.24 14.56
C GLY A 17 66.60 6.50 14.68
N MET A 18 65.76 5.49 14.41
CA MET A 18 64.57 5.09 15.18
C MET A 18 63.67 4.18 14.33
N SER A 19 64.08 2.92 14.24
CA SER A 19 63.24 1.82 13.77
C SER A 19 62.52 1.21 14.98
N SER A 20 61.46 1.86 15.47
CA SER A 20 60.54 1.25 16.46
C SER A 20 59.32 2.14 16.75
N CYS A 21 58.45 2.41 15.77
CA CYS A 21 57.04 2.73 16.05
C CYS A 21 56.15 2.71 14.78
N PHE A 22 56.22 1.64 13.98
CA PHE A 22 55.22 1.41 12.92
C PHE A 22 54.82 -0.06 12.91
N SER A 23 54.27 -0.52 14.03
CA SER A 23 53.50 -1.76 14.08
C SER A 23 52.02 -1.43 14.26
N GLN A 24 51.21 -1.98 13.35
CA GLN A 24 49.74 -2.07 13.40
C GLN A 24 48.91 -0.83 13.07
N ILE A 25 48.89 -0.45 11.79
CA ILE A 25 47.60 -0.09 11.16
C ILE A 25 47.54 -0.77 9.79
N LYS A 26 47.27 -2.08 9.77
CA LYS A 26 46.64 -2.70 8.60
C LYS A 26 45.15 -2.38 8.69
N GLN A 27 44.74 -1.22 8.18
CA GLN A 27 43.34 -1.00 7.83
C GLN A 27 43.02 -1.98 6.70
N ASN A 28 42.12 -2.92 6.97
CA ASN A 28 41.58 -3.84 5.98
C ASN A 28 40.28 -3.18 5.46
N PRO A 29 40.22 -2.61 4.24
CA PRO A 29 39.03 -1.90 3.76
C PRO A 29 38.05 -2.84 3.04
N VAL A 30 38.25 -4.16 3.12
CA VAL A 30 37.32 -5.16 2.62
C VAL A 30 36.34 -5.46 3.76
N LEU A 31 35.03 -5.36 3.51
CA LEU A 31 34.02 -5.96 4.40
C LEU A 31 34.52 -7.33 4.84
N ASN A 32 34.63 -7.59 6.15
CA ASN A 32 35.04 -8.90 6.64
C ASN A 32 34.19 -9.98 5.94
N ASN A 33 34.80 -11.05 5.42
CA ASN A 33 34.11 -12.10 4.66
C ASN A 33 32.82 -12.58 5.34
N ALA A 34 32.79 -12.57 6.68
CA ALA A 34 31.60 -12.90 7.48
C ALA A 34 30.42 -11.92 7.31
N VAL A 35 30.68 -10.62 7.14
CA VAL A 35 29.65 -9.61 6.89
C VAL A 35 29.15 -9.73 5.44
N ASN A 36 30.06 -10.01 4.50
CA ASN A 36 29.70 -10.25 3.10
C ASN A 36 28.84 -11.51 2.90
N SER A 37 29.07 -12.57 3.69
CA SER A 37 28.20 -13.77 3.62
C SER A 37 26.78 -13.49 4.06
N VAL A 38 26.57 -12.59 5.03
CA VAL A 38 25.21 -12.17 5.44
C VAL A 38 24.58 -11.29 4.38
N TYR A 39 25.37 -10.42 3.73
CA TYR A 39 24.87 -9.57 2.65
C TYR A 39 24.17 -10.38 1.54
N GLN A 40 24.73 -11.54 1.19
CA GLN A 40 24.13 -12.46 0.22
C GLN A 40 22.82 -13.10 0.72
N ALA A 41 22.62 -13.21 2.03
CA ALA A 41 21.40 -13.77 2.61
C ALA A 41 20.25 -12.74 2.77
N ILE A 42 20.50 -11.46 2.45
CA ILE A 42 19.46 -10.43 2.46
C ILE A 42 18.51 -10.66 1.30
N VAL A 43 17.23 -10.51 1.56
CA VAL A 43 16.17 -10.58 0.55
C VAL A 43 15.48 -9.23 0.48
N ARG A 44 15.28 -8.70 -0.72
CA ARG A 44 14.34 -7.59 -0.93
C ARG A 44 12.94 -8.18 -1.00
N ILE A 45 12.04 -7.64 -0.20
CA ILE A 45 10.66 -8.09 -0.14
C ILE A 45 9.78 -7.02 -0.77
N GLU A 46 8.96 -7.44 -1.71
CA GLU A 46 7.86 -6.65 -2.22
C GLU A 46 6.56 -7.30 -1.82
N VAL A 47 5.63 -6.51 -1.29
CA VAL A 47 4.35 -7.01 -0.82
C VAL A 47 3.22 -6.25 -1.48
N VAL A 48 2.13 -6.97 -1.70
CA VAL A 48 0.81 -6.37 -1.87
C VAL A 48 0.03 -6.67 -0.60
N SER A 49 -0.58 -5.64 -0.04
CA SER A 49 -1.42 -5.73 1.15
C SER A 49 -2.75 -5.02 0.91
N GLU A 50 -3.78 -5.44 1.64
CA GLU A 50 -5.11 -4.84 1.57
C GLU A 50 -5.45 -4.10 2.85
N ARG A 51 -6.12 -2.95 2.69
CA ARG A 51 -6.66 -2.17 3.80
C ARG A 51 -8.00 -1.57 3.41
N GLY A 52 -8.94 -1.53 4.35
CA GLY A 52 -10.19 -0.82 4.21
C GLY A 52 -9.96 0.69 4.11
N ALA A 53 -10.29 1.27 2.96
CA ALA A 53 -10.24 2.70 2.74
C ALA A 53 -11.34 3.12 1.77
N SER A 54 -11.93 4.29 2.00
CA SER A 54 -13.00 4.83 1.15
C SER A 54 -14.16 3.84 0.90
N GLY A 55 -14.45 2.97 1.87
CA GLY A 55 -15.51 1.99 1.82
C GLY A 55 -15.24 0.75 0.95
N ARG A 56 -13.98 0.51 0.54
CA ARG A 56 -13.53 -0.69 -0.18
C ARG A 56 -12.26 -1.26 0.44
N MET A 57 -11.97 -2.54 0.18
CA MET A 57 -10.64 -3.07 0.43
C MET A 57 -9.71 -2.61 -0.69
N MET A 58 -8.77 -1.73 -0.37
CA MET A 58 -7.82 -1.17 -1.32
C MET A 58 -6.49 -1.91 -1.22
N LYS A 59 -5.97 -2.34 -2.36
CA LYS A 59 -4.62 -2.91 -2.47
C LYS A 59 -3.58 -1.79 -2.45
N SER A 60 -2.45 -2.08 -1.83
CA SER A 60 -1.29 -1.19 -1.81
C SER A 60 -0.01 -2.01 -1.89
N ARG A 61 1.00 -1.46 -2.58
CA ARG A 61 2.32 -2.05 -2.68
C ARG A 61 3.25 -1.43 -1.65
N ALA A 62 4.03 -2.26 -0.97
CA ALA A 62 5.11 -1.82 -0.11
C ALA A 62 6.38 -2.66 -0.37
N THR A 63 7.51 -2.14 0.10
CA THR A 63 8.80 -2.81 -0.01
C THR A 63 9.52 -2.81 1.33
N GLY A 64 10.23 -3.90 1.64
CA GLY A 64 11.09 -4.01 2.80
C GLY A 64 12.23 -4.99 2.57
N SER A 65 12.83 -5.44 3.65
CA SER A 65 13.92 -6.41 3.63
C SER A 65 13.61 -7.61 4.50
N GLY A 66 14.29 -8.71 4.22
CA GLY A 66 14.33 -9.87 5.10
C GLY A 66 15.71 -10.52 5.08
N VAL A 67 15.87 -11.55 5.89
CA VAL A 67 17.08 -12.36 5.95
C VAL A 67 16.76 -13.85 5.90
N ILE A 68 17.43 -14.59 5.02
CA ILE A 68 17.33 -16.05 4.95
C ILE A 68 18.08 -16.66 6.12
N VAL A 69 17.42 -17.50 6.90
CA VAL A 69 17.97 -18.08 8.15
C VAL A 69 18.08 -19.60 8.13
N ASN A 70 17.65 -20.28 7.07
CA ASN A 70 17.91 -21.69 6.84
C ASN A 70 17.97 -22.03 5.33
N LYS A 71 18.38 -23.25 5.00
CA LYS A 71 18.53 -23.69 3.61
C LYS A 71 17.18 -24.00 2.94
N GLU A 72 16.15 -24.21 3.75
CA GLU A 72 14.79 -24.49 3.30
C GLU A 72 14.09 -23.22 2.80
N GLY A 73 14.67 -22.02 2.96
CA GLY A 73 14.12 -20.77 2.46
C GLY A 73 13.27 -19.98 3.46
N MET A 74 13.42 -20.24 4.76
CA MET A 74 12.80 -19.44 5.81
C MET A 74 13.44 -18.06 5.87
N VAL A 75 12.62 -17.03 5.73
CA VAL A 75 13.01 -15.62 5.78
C VAL A 75 12.36 -14.95 6.98
N ILE A 76 13.14 -14.18 7.73
CA ILE A 76 12.64 -13.34 8.82
C ILE A 76 12.59 -11.89 8.34
N THR A 77 11.49 -11.21 8.64
CA THR A 77 11.24 -9.81 8.33
C THR A 77 10.35 -9.17 9.40
N ASN A 78 9.95 -7.91 9.21
CA ASN A 78 9.00 -7.26 10.10
C ASN A 78 7.53 -7.55 9.76
N HIS A 79 6.66 -7.47 10.77
CA HIS A 79 5.21 -7.55 10.59
C HIS A 79 4.68 -6.38 9.76
N HIS A 80 5.17 -5.16 9.99
CA HIS A 80 4.73 -4.01 9.19
C HIS A 80 5.18 -4.10 7.72
N VAL A 81 6.18 -4.93 7.41
CA VAL A 81 6.60 -5.21 6.03
C VAL A 81 5.69 -6.24 5.38
N ALA A 82 5.45 -7.40 6.00
CA ALA A 82 4.79 -8.52 5.32
C ALA A 82 3.61 -9.17 6.07
N GLY A 83 3.33 -8.79 7.30
CA GLY A 83 2.34 -9.46 8.16
C GLY A 83 0.89 -9.35 7.71
N LYS A 84 0.60 -8.41 6.79
CA LYS A 84 -0.70 -8.28 6.10
C LYS A 84 -0.65 -8.56 4.60
N ALA A 85 0.46 -9.09 4.12
CA ALA A 85 0.62 -9.30 2.71
C ALA A 85 -0.37 -10.38 2.22
N THR A 86 -1.05 -10.09 1.12
CA THR A 86 -1.83 -11.07 0.34
C THR A 86 -0.97 -11.71 -0.75
N ARG A 87 0.10 -11.03 -1.16
CA ARG A 87 1.10 -11.51 -2.11
C ARG A 87 2.48 -11.00 -1.72
N ILE A 88 3.49 -11.88 -1.82
CA ILE A 88 4.87 -11.55 -1.48
C ILE A 88 5.80 -12.06 -2.58
N THR A 89 6.62 -11.16 -3.09
CA THR A 89 7.70 -11.47 -4.04
C THR A 89 9.03 -11.11 -3.39
N CYS A 90 9.96 -12.04 -3.43
CA CYS A 90 11.27 -11.95 -2.81
C CYS A 90 12.35 -11.93 -3.88
N ARG A 91 13.14 -10.87 -3.93
CA ARG A 91 14.31 -10.78 -4.80
C ARG A 91 15.60 -11.05 -4.02
N LEU A 92 16.33 -12.06 -4.45
CA LEU A 92 17.61 -12.48 -3.87
C LEU A 92 18.77 -11.57 -4.32
N HIS A 93 19.92 -11.74 -3.67
CA HIS A 93 21.13 -10.95 -3.94
C HIS A 93 21.68 -11.08 -5.37
N ASN A 94 21.40 -12.20 -6.06
CA ASN A 94 21.80 -12.47 -7.44
C ASN A 94 20.81 -11.92 -8.47
N GLY A 95 19.69 -11.33 -8.02
CA GLY A 95 18.62 -10.82 -8.88
C GLY A 95 17.49 -11.82 -9.17
N GLU A 96 17.60 -13.07 -8.70
CA GLU A 96 16.53 -14.07 -8.81
C GLU A 96 15.31 -13.61 -8.02
N GLU A 97 14.13 -13.62 -8.64
CA GLU A 97 12.84 -13.32 -8.02
C GLU A 97 12.09 -14.62 -7.75
N ILE A 98 11.54 -14.75 -6.54
CA ILE A 98 10.89 -15.95 -6.03
C ILE A 98 9.68 -15.52 -5.22
N MET A 99 8.54 -16.18 -5.40
CA MET A 99 7.36 -15.96 -4.57
C MET A 99 7.57 -16.52 -3.16
N ALA A 100 6.87 -15.95 -2.17
CA ALA A 100 6.94 -16.40 -0.79
C ALA A 100 5.56 -16.46 -0.13
N ASP A 101 5.39 -17.42 0.76
CA ASP A 101 4.19 -17.57 1.59
C ASP A 101 4.45 -17.00 2.98
N LEU A 102 3.46 -16.28 3.53
CA LEU A 102 3.49 -15.84 4.92
C LEU A 102 3.19 -17.03 5.84
N LEU A 103 4.20 -17.55 6.54
CA LEU A 103 3.99 -18.62 7.52
C LEU A 103 3.25 -18.09 8.75
N GLY A 104 3.60 -16.90 9.21
CA GLY A 104 2.97 -16.26 10.36
C GLY A 104 3.57 -14.91 10.69
N ALA A 105 2.83 -14.10 11.47
CA ALA A 105 3.29 -12.81 11.94
C ALA A 105 2.81 -12.50 13.36
N ASP A 106 3.55 -11.65 14.07
CA ASP A 106 3.26 -11.18 15.41
C ASP A 106 3.38 -9.65 15.49
N PRO A 107 2.25 -8.91 15.47
CA PRO A 107 2.26 -7.45 15.53
C PRO A 107 2.85 -6.90 16.83
N MET A 108 2.79 -7.61 17.96
CA MET A 108 3.32 -7.13 19.24
C MET A 108 4.85 -7.11 19.30
N THR A 109 5.53 -7.86 18.43
CA THR A 109 7.01 -7.83 18.33
C THR A 109 7.49 -7.31 16.98
N ASP A 110 6.55 -6.93 16.12
CA ASP A 110 6.80 -6.54 14.75
C ASP A 110 7.63 -7.55 13.94
N LEU A 111 7.34 -8.85 14.10
CA LEU A 111 8.05 -9.93 13.39
C LEU A 111 7.12 -10.72 12.48
N ALA A 112 7.62 -11.09 11.31
CA ALA A 112 6.97 -12.03 10.40
C ALA A 112 7.97 -13.07 9.89
N VAL A 113 7.46 -14.26 9.57
CA VAL A 113 8.22 -15.35 8.97
C VAL A 113 7.60 -15.69 7.63
N LEU A 114 8.45 -15.69 6.61
CA LEU A 114 8.10 -16.07 5.25
C LEU A 114 8.78 -17.38 4.88
N GLN A 115 8.17 -18.09 3.95
CA GLN A 115 8.74 -19.27 3.32
C GLN A 115 8.88 -19.01 1.83
N LEU A 116 10.11 -18.96 1.33
CA LEU A 116 10.36 -18.92 -0.11
C LEU A 116 9.81 -20.19 -0.75
N ARG A 117 9.11 -20.05 -1.89
CA ARG A 117 8.63 -21.17 -2.70
C ARG A 117 9.80 -21.78 -3.48
N ILE A 118 10.60 -22.60 -2.81
CA ILE A 118 11.84 -23.17 -3.38
C ILE A 118 11.59 -23.98 -4.66
N LYS A 119 10.40 -24.56 -4.81
CA LYS A 119 9.99 -25.30 -6.01
C LYS A 119 9.95 -24.43 -7.27
N ASP A 120 9.81 -23.11 -7.13
CA ASP A 120 9.70 -22.15 -8.24
C ASP A 120 11.08 -21.77 -8.80
N ARG A 121 12.17 -22.15 -8.12
CA ARG A 121 13.54 -21.83 -8.53
C ARG A 121 14.00 -22.72 -9.68
N SER A 122 14.88 -22.17 -10.53
CA SER A 122 15.54 -22.95 -11.59
C SER A 122 16.31 -24.14 -11.01
N MET A 123 16.35 -25.25 -11.75
CA MET A 123 17.18 -26.41 -11.40
C MET A 123 18.68 -26.08 -11.33
N GLU A 124 19.12 -25.02 -12.01
CA GLU A 124 20.50 -24.54 -12.02
C GLU A 124 20.76 -23.47 -10.95
N ALA A 125 19.76 -23.13 -10.13
CA ALA A 125 19.87 -22.05 -9.16
C ALA A 125 20.90 -22.37 -8.07
N THR A 126 21.72 -21.37 -7.73
CA THR A 126 22.73 -21.52 -6.68
C THR A 126 22.09 -21.79 -5.30
N PRO A 127 22.75 -22.54 -4.41
CA PRO A 127 22.27 -22.71 -3.04
C PRO A 127 22.03 -21.37 -2.35
N LEU A 128 20.98 -21.28 -1.52
CA LEU A 128 20.68 -20.06 -0.77
C LEU A 128 21.82 -19.73 0.21
N ALA A 129 22.21 -18.46 0.24
CA ALA A 129 23.04 -17.93 1.30
C ALA A 129 22.19 -17.82 2.59
N VAL A 130 22.78 -18.22 3.72
CA VAL A 130 22.09 -18.29 5.01
C VAL A 130 22.85 -17.52 6.06
N ALA A 131 22.14 -16.65 6.77
CA ALA A 131 22.67 -15.95 7.92
C ALA A 131 22.34 -16.68 9.23
N ASN A 132 23.22 -16.55 10.21
CA ASN A 132 23.09 -17.24 11.49
C ASN A 132 22.86 -16.27 12.63
N PHE A 133 21.93 -16.61 13.52
CA PHE A 133 21.74 -15.88 14.77
C PHE A 133 22.98 -15.90 15.66
N GLY A 134 23.27 -14.74 16.26
CA GLY A 134 24.13 -14.57 17.42
C GLY A 134 23.34 -14.66 18.72
N ASN A 135 23.94 -14.12 19.80
CA ASN A 135 23.30 -13.96 21.09
C ASN A 135 23.23 -12.46 21.40
N SER A 136 22.02 -11.89 21.44
CA SER A 136 21.82 -10.46 21.71
C SER A 136 22.14 -10.08 23.15
N ASP A 137 22.11 -11.02 24.11
CA ASP A 137 22.39 -10.75 25.52
C ASP A 137 23.88 -10.47 25.78
N MET A 138 24.74 -10.82 24.82
CA MET A 138 26.19 -10.57 24.89
C MET A 138 26.58 -9.22 24.27
N VAL A 139 25.63 -8.51 23.65
CA VAL A 139 25.87 -7.23 22.97
C VAL A 139 26.07 -6.13 24.00
N LYS A 140 27.05 -5.26 23.75
CA LYS A 140 27.39 -4.13 24.62
C LYS A 140 27.34 -2.81 23.84
N VAL A 141 27.05 -1.73 24.56
CA VAL A 141 27.23 -0.38 24.03
C VAL A 141 28.67 -0.21 23.56
N GLY A 142 28.87 0.32 22.35
CA GLY A 142 30.17 0.47 21.68
C GLY A 142 30.54 -0.69 20.75
N ASP A 143 29.83 -1.83 20.78
CA ASP A 143 30.08 -2.91 19.83
C ASP A 143 29.81 -2.46 18.40
N VAL A 144 30.71 -2.78 17.47
CA VAL A 144 30.52 -2.48 16.04
C VAL A 144 29.39 -3.33 15.47
N CYS A 145 28.46 -2.67 14.79
CA CYS A 145 27.33 -3.30 14.11
C CYS A 145 27.20 -2.85 12.64
N PHE A 146 26.49 -3.64 11.87
CA PHE A 146 26.19 -3.39 10.47
C PHE A 146 24.70 -3.58 10.24
N ALA A 147 23.99 -2.51 9.89
CA ALA A 147 22.60 -2.58 9.49
C ALA A 147 22.53 -2.86 7.99
N MET A 148 21.71 -3.83 7.62
CA MET A 148 21.64 -4.36 6.26
C MET A 148 20.20 -4.42 5.77
N GLY A 149 20.01 -4.21 4.48
CA GLY A 149 18.69 -4.28 3.85
C GLY A 149 18.74 -3.82 2.39
N SER A 150 17.60 -3.46 1.82
CA SER A 150 17.41 -2.99 0.45
C SER A 150 16.59 -1.69 0.45
N PRO A 151 17.21 -0.54 0.78
CA PRO A 151 16.51 0.72 0.97
C PRO A 151 15.76 1.16 -0.29
N ALA A 152 14.55 1.67 -0.10
CA ALA A 152 13.61 2.13 -1.11
C ALA A 152 13.34 1.14 -2.27
N GLY A 153 13.66 -0.15 -2.10
CA GLY A 153 13.64 -1.10 -3.20
C GLY A 153 14.60 -0.73 -4.34
N LEU A 154 15.72 -0.07 -4.07
CA LEU A 154 16.69 0.30 -5.10
C LEU A 154 17.75 -0.80 -5.26
N SER A 155 18.51 -1.06 -4.20
CA SER A 155 19.58 -2.06 -4.17
C SER A 155 19.87 -2.47 -2.73
N GLN A 156 20.42 -3.66 -2.53
CA GLN A 156 20.94 -4.04 -1.22
C GLN A 156 22.00 -3.04 -0.72
N SER A 157 22.05 -2.81 0.58
CA SER A 157 22.94 -1.85 1.23
C SER A 157 23.44 -2.36 2.57
N VAL A 158 24.61 -1.86 2.99
CA VAL A 158 25.17 -2.08 4.31
C VAL A 158 25.60 -0.73 4.86
N THR A 159 25.15 -0.40 6.06
CA THR A 159 25.64 0.76 6.83
C THR A 159 26.31 0.27 8.09
N ARG A 160 27.41 0.90 8.46
CA ARG A 160 28.20 0.55 9.65
C ARG A 160 27.94 1.58 10.74
N GLY A 161 27.87 1.09 11.97
CA GLY A 161 27.79 1.92 13.18
C GLY A 161 28.27 1.16 14.40
N ILE A 162 27.83 1.61 15.56
CA ILE A 162 27.98 0.97 16.85
C ILE A 162 26.63 0.84 17.56
N ILE A 163 26.56 -0.08 18.50
CA ILE A 163 25.45 -0.15 19.46
C ILE A 163 25.53 1.06 20.39
N SER A 164 24.51 1.90 20.37
CA SER A 164 24.40 3.10 21.19
C SER A 164 23.61 2.85 22.47
N ASN A 165 22.68 1.89 22.45
CA ASN A 165 21.85 1.53 23.60
C ASN A 165 21.42 0.05 23.49
N ILE A 166 21.38 -0.68 24.59
CA ILE A 166 20.91 -2.09 24.64
C ILE A 166 19.50 -2.24 25.21
N ALA A 167 18.89 -1.11 25.57
CA ALA A 167 17.72 -1.01 26.41
C ALA A 167 16.71 0.02 25.90
N MET A 168 16.77 0.37 24.61
CA MET A 168 15.95 1.43 24.05
C MET A 168 14.48 1.01 24.05
N ILE A 169 13.61 1.91 24.51
CA ILE A 169 12.15 1.76 24.44
C ILE A 169 11.55 3.02 23.82
N SER A 170 10.30 2.92 23.40
CA SER A 170 9.53 4.10 23.00
C SER A 170 8.87 4.70 24.25
N PRO A 171 9.08 6.00 24.56
CA PRO A 171 8.72 6.57 25.87
C PRO A 171 7.21 6.79 26.09
N SER A 172 6.37 6.68 25.05
CA SER A 172 4.92 6.86 25.15
C SER A 172 4.18 5.54 24.96
N GLN A 173 3.21 5.25 25.83
CA GLN A 173 2.39 4.02 25.76
C GLN A 173 1.55 3.90 24.47
N ASN A 174 1.45 4.95 23.66
CA ASN A 174 0.80 4.90 22.34
C ASN A 174 1.75 5.21 21.18
N SER A 175 3.06 5.34 21.45
CA SER A 175 4.05 5.51 20.41
C SER A 175 4.38 4.16 19.77
N PHE A 176 4.16 4.08 18.45
CA PHE A 176 4.42 2.89 17.61
C PHE A 176 3.42 1.73 17.81
N ARG A 177 2.20 1.92 17.28
CA ARG A 177 1.16 0.87 17.24
C ARG A 177 1.06 0.23 15.86
N LEU A 178 1.03 -1.10 15.83
CA LEU A 178 0.80 -1.91 14.63
C LEU A 178 -0.47 -2.74 14.86
N ASP A 179 -1.47 -2.54 14.01
CA ASP A 179 -2.76 -3.26 14.09
C ASP A 179 -3.50 -3.10 15.41
N GLY A 180 -3.26 -1.97 16.08
CA GLY A 180 -3.77 -1.71 17.42
C GLY A 180 -2.93 -2.33 18.52
N GLU A 181 -1.84 -3.04 18.23
CA GLU A 181 -0.91 -3.55 19.25
C GLU A 181 0.24 -2.56 19.48
N ASN A 182 0.72 -2.44 20.72
CA ASN A 182 1.89 -1.63 21.04
C ASN A 182 3.16 -2.49 21.00
N VAL A 183 4.04 -2.21 20.04
CA VAL A 183 5.29 -2.96 19.87
C VAL A 183 6.24 -2.76 21.06
N GLY A 184 6.28 -1.54 21.61
CA GLY A 184 7.15 -1.16 22.72
C GLY A 184 6.82 -1.84 24.04
N GLU A 185 5.67 -2.50 24.17
CA GLU A 185 5.35 -3.32 25.34
C GLU A 185 6.25 -4.55 25.46
N LEU A 186 6.70 -5.09 24.32
CA LEU A 186 7.50 -6.32 24.29
C LEU A 186 8.90 -6.09 23.77
N VAL A 187 9.10 -5.12 22.89
CA VAL A 187 10.40 -4.91 22.26
C VAL A 187 11.21 -3.89 23.04
N ARG A 188 12.33 -4.37 23.60
CA ARG A 188 13.42 -3.56 24.11
C ARG A 188 14.52 -3.54 23.06
N TRP A 189 14.55 -2.49 22.24
CA TRP A 189 15.40 -2.40 21.06
C TRP A 189 16.89 -2.29 21.40
N LEU A 190 17.71 -2.89 20.54
CA LEU A 190 19.11 -2.49 20.40
C LEU A 190 19.14 -1.18 19.61
N GLY A 191 19.40 -0.07 20.30
CA GLY A 191 19.64 1.22 19.68
C GLY A 191 21.04 1.31 19.09
N HIS A 192 21.19 1.85 17.88
CA HIS A 192 22.47 1.99 17.19
C HIS A 192 22.51 3.22 16.29
N ASP A 193 23.70 3.65 15.87
CA ASP A 193 23.88 4.82 14.99
C ASP A 193 24.15 4.46 13.51
N ALA A 194 24.17 3.17 13.17
CA ALA A 194 24.20 2.75 11.77
C ALA A 194 22.96 3.29 11.03
N ILE A 195 23.17 4.01 9.92
CA ILE A 195 22.10 4.70 9.19
C ILE A 195 21.08 3.67 8.66
N ILE A 196 19.81 3.88 9.00
CA ILE A 196 18.68 3.10 8.47
C ILE A 196 17.84 4.01 7.56
N PHE A 197 17.63 3.58 6.32
CA PHE A 197 16.70 4.20 5.39
C PHE A 197 15.41 3.36 5.31
N PRO A 198 14.26 3.95 4.91
CA PRO A 198 13.08 3.18 4.55
C PRO A 198 13.43 2.05 3.58
N GLY A 199 12.97 0.83 3.86
CA GLY A 199 13.30 -0.39 3.11
C GLY A 199 14.40 -1.27 3.75
N ASN A 200 15.18 -0.75 4.72
CA ASN A 200 16.06 -1.59 5.54
C ASN A 200 15.29 -2.40 6.60
N SER A 201 14.08 -1.96 6.96
CA SER A 201 13.21 -2.65 7.92
C SER A 201 13.00 -4.11 7.52
N GLY A 202 13.16 -5.00 8.50
CA GLY A 202 13.11 -6.45 8.38
C GLY A 202 14.45 -7.09 7.99
N GLY A 203 15.42 -6.31 7.53
CA GLY A 203 16.78 -6.77 7.28
C GLY A 203 17.59 -6.96 8.58
N PRO A 204 18.74 -7.65 8.52
CA PRO A 204 19.49 -8.00 9.72
C PRO A 204 20.36 -6.83 10.23
N LEU A 205 20.47 -6.71 11.55
CA LEU A 205 21.58 -6.04 12.23
C LEU A 205 22.60 -7.10 12.62
N VAL A 206 23.85 -6.98 12.16
CA VAL A 206 24.89 -7.99 12.43
C VAL A 206 26.13 -7.42 13.11
N ASN A 207 26.80 -8.25 13.90
CA ASN A 207 28.11 -7.91 14.47
C ASN A 207 29.25 -8.14 13.46
N ALA A 208 30.48 -7.75 13.83
CA ALA A 208 31.68 -7.92 13.01
C ALA A 208 32.02 -9.39 12.65
N LYS A 209 31.40 -10.38 13.30
CA LYS A 209 31.53 -11.81 13.00
C LYS A 209 30.44 -12.33 12.05
N GLY A 210 29.61 -11.47 11.48
CA GLY A 210 28.52 -11.87 10.58
C GLY A 210 27.40 -12.66 11.28
N ARG A 211 27.19 -12.43 12.58
CA ARG A 211 26.06 -13.02 13.33
C ARG A 211 24.96 -12.00 13.51
N ILE A 212 23.71 -12.41 13.26
CA ILE A 212 22.53 -11.58 13.48
C ILE A 212 22.42 -11.28 14.98
N ILE A 213 22.52 -10.01 15.35
CA ILE A 213 22.31 -9.52 16.72
C ILE A 213 20.97 -8.83 16.89
N GLY A 214 20.32 -8.45 15.78
CA GLY A 214 18.92 -8.03 15.77
C GLY A 214 18.31 -7.94 14.37
N ILE A 215 17.04 -7.56 14.28
CA ILE A 215 16.31 -7.27 13.04
C ILE A 215 15.97 -5.78 13.01
N ASN A 216 16.40 -5.06 11.98
CA ASN A 216 16.21 -3.61 11.85
C ASN A 216 14.71 -3.29 11.78
N GLU A 217 14.23 -2.30 12.55
CA GLU A 217 12.79 -2.01 12.65
C GLU A 217 12.50 -0.51 12.52
N VAL A 218 13.08 0.29 13.42
CA VAL A 218 12.73 1.71 13.59
C VAL A 218 13.94 2.60 13.30
N GLY A 219 13.71 3.77 12.71
CA GLY A 219 14.69 4.86 12.60
C GLY A 219 14.08 6.17 13.12
N ILE A 220 14.70 6.79 14.12
CA ILE A 220 14.32 8.09 14.67
C ILE A 220 15.50 9.06 14.48
N GLY A 221 15.43 9.89 13.44
CA GLY A 221 16.56 10.74 13.05
C GLY A 221 17.77 9.88 12.68
N SER A 222 18.88 10.04 13.41
CA SER A 222 20.10 9.24 13.22
C SER A 222 20.16 7.97 14.10
N LEU A 223 19.15 7.72 14.94
CA LEU A 223 19.12 6.57 15.85
C LEU A 223 18.28 5.45 15.24
N GLY A 224 18.91 4.31 14.95
CA GLY A 224 18.26 3.08 14.55
C GLY A 224 17.89 2.21 15.75
N GLY A 225 16.84 1.40 15.60
CA GLY A 225 16.40 0.40 16.57
C GLY A 225 16.23 -0.97 15.91
N ALA A 226 16.79 -2.00 16.53
CA ALA A 226 16.66 -3.38 16.07
C ALA A 226 16.08 -4.30 17.14
N ILE A 227 15.15 -5.17 16.74
CA ILE A 227 14.57 -6.22 17.59
C ILE A 227 15.69 -7.20 17.97
N PRO A 228 15.95 -7.46 19.26
CA PRO A 228 17.05 -8.34 19.67
C PRO A 228 16.98 -9.75 19.08
N ALA A 229 18.13 -10.28 18.64
CA ALA A 229 18.24 -11.59 17.99
C ALA A 229 17.62 -12.76 18.79
N ASN A 230 17.73 -12.76 20.12
CA ASN A 230 17.16 -13.83 20.94
C ASN A 230 15.62 -13.81 20.91
N LEU A 231 15.02 -12.63 20.95
CA LEU A 231 13.57 -12.43 20.82
C LEU A 231 13.11 -12.81 19.40
N ALA A 232 13.81 -12.32 18.37
CA ALA A 232 13.51 -12.68 16.99
C ALA A 232 13.57 -14.20 16.76
N LYS A 233 14.61 -14.86 17.27
CA LYS A 233 14.79 -16.31 17.15
C LYS A 233 13.70 -17.12 17.86
N SER A 234 13.25 -16.70 19.04
CA SER A 234 12.19 -17.42 19.77
C SER A 234 10.83 -17.25 19.09
N VAL A 235 10.48 -16.01 18.72
CA VAL A 235 9.23 -15.68 18.03
C VAL A 235 9.16 -16.35 16.66
N SER A 236 10.20 -16.24 15.83
CA SER A 236 10.20 -16.84 14.49
C SER A 236 10.07 -18.35 14.51
N ARG A 237 10.61 -19.04 15.53
CA ARG A 237 10.40 -20.49 15.70
C ARG A 237 8.96 -20.83 16.02
N GLU A 238 8.29 -20.03 16.85
CA GLU A 238 6.88 -20.25 17.16
C GLU A 238 5.99 -19.98 15.94
N LEU A 239 6.25 -18.87 15.24
CA LEU A 239 5.57 -18.53 13.99
C LEU A 239 5.74 -19.61 12.93
N ALA A 240 6.95 -20.10 12.68
CA ALA A 240 7.19 -21.17 11.72
C ALA A 240 6.47 -22.49 12.09
N LYS A 241 6.27 -22.76 13.39
CA LYS A 241 5.65 -24.00 13.86
C LYS A 241 4.11 -23.94 13.89
N ARG A 242 3.53 -22.78 14.22
CA ARG A 242 2.09 -22.64 14.51
C ARG A 242 1.36 -21.66 13.59
N GLY A 243 2.10 -20.80 12.90
CA GLY A 243 1.59 -19.66 12.13
C GLY A 243 1.18 -18.44 12.96
N TYR A 244 1.23 -18.51 14.28
CA TYR A 244 0.94 -17.40 15.19
C TYR A 244 1.70 -17.56 16.52
N VAL A 245 1.88 -16.46 17.25
CA VAL A 245 2.37 -16.48 18.64
C VAL A 245 1.18 -16.48 19.60
N ALA A 246 1.10 -17.49 20.47
CA ALA A 246 0.05 -17.54 21.48
C ALA A 246 0.38 -16.61 22.65
N ARG A 247 -0.30 -15.47 22.73
CA ARG A 247 -0.13 -14.51 23.83
C ARG A 247 -1.13 -14.76 24.96
N SER A 248 -0.70 -14.69 26.21
CA SER A 248 -1.58 -14.71 27.39
C SER A 248 -2.08 -13.31 27.73
N TRP A 249 -3.31 -13.24 28.24
CA TRP A 249 -3.92 -12.07 28.83
C TRP A 249 -4.20 -12.31 30.31
N THR A 250 -3.72 -11.40 31.15
CA THR A 250 -3.88 -11.42 32.62
C THR A 250 -4.78 -10.29 33.10
N GLY A 251 -4.86 -9.18 32.36
CA GLY A 251 -5.54 -7.95 32.75
C GLY A 251 -4.81 -7.12 33.80
N MET A 252 -3.55 -7.44 34.12
CA MET A 252 -2.70 -6.60 34.97
C MET A 252 -2.06 -5.50 34.14
N GLU A 253 -2.13 -4.27 34.65
CA GLU A 253 -1.36 -3.13 34.17
C GLU A 253 -0.24 -2.87 35.17
N CYS A 254 1.00 -3.07 34.73
CA CYS A 254 2.17 -3.02 35.59
C CYS A 254 3.04 -1.80 35.27
N GLN A 255 3.66 -1.26 36.30
CA GLN A 255 4.61 -0.16 36.19
C GLN A 255 5.85 -0.41 37.06
N PRO A 256 6.95 0.34 36.85
CA PRO A 256 8.11 0.25 37.72
C PRO A 256 7.77 0.64 39.16
N MET A 257 8.58 0.19 40.11
CA MET A 257 8.46 0.63 41.49
C MET A 257 8.67 2.15 41.60
N LEU A 258 7.85 2.82 42.43
CA LEU A 258 8.02 4.25 42.71
C LEU A 258 9.30 4.52 43.51
N ASN A 259 9.68 3.58 44.39
CA ASN A 259 10.93 3.58 45.12
C ASN A 259 11.93 2.63 44.45
N ASN A 260 13.01 3.18 43.90
CA ASN A 260 14.03 2.43 43.16
C ASN A 260 14.83 1.44 44.03
N GLU A 261 14.77 1.55 45.36
CA GLU A 261 15.41 0.61 46.29
C GLU A 261 14.58 -0.65 46.53
N GLU A 262 13.28 -0.60 46.27
CA GLU A 262 12.39 -1.74 46.42
C GLU A 262 12.44 -2.64 45.18
N LYS A 263 12.62 -3.94 45.41
CA LYS A 263 12.56 -4.94 44.34
C LYS A 263 11.11 -5.34 44.11
N GLY A 264 10.74 -5.45 42.84
CA GLY A 264 9.42 -5.90 42.42
C GLY A 264 8.87 -5.12 41.23
N ILE A 265 7.61 -5.38 40.93
CA ILE A 265 6.83 -4.70 39.89
C ILE A 265 5.51 -4.26 40.52
N LEU A 266 5.17 -2.98 40.37
CA LEU A 266 3.95 -2.42 40.94
C LEU A 266 2.77 -2.65 40.00
N VAL A 267 1.69 -3.20 40.52
CA VAL A 267 0.41 -3.27 39.81
C VAL A 267 -0.25 -1.89 39.89
N ALA A 268 -0.32 -1.20 38.75
CA ALA A 268 -0.95 0.10 38.61
C ALA A 268 -2.47 -0.01 38.42
N GLY A 269 -2.90 -1.04 37.69
CA GLY A 269 -4.29 -1.24 37.28
C GLY A 269 -4.62 -2.72 37.13
N VAL A 270 -5.91 -3.03 37.29
CA VAL A 270 -6.45 -4.37 37.05
C VAL A 270 -7.76 -4.20 36.28
N ILE A 271 -7.84 -4.82 35.10
CA ILE A 271 -9.04 -4.77 34.26
C ILE A 271 -10.12 -5.65 34.88
N THR A 272 -11.32 -5.12 35.06
CA THR A 272 -12.48 -5.85 35.61
C THR A 272 -12.82 -7.09 34.77
N GLY A 273 -13.13 -8.21 35.44
CA GLY A 273 -13.45 -9.50 34.81
C GLY A 273 -12.25 -10.21 34.17
N SER A 274 -11.03 -9.69 34.38
CA SER A 274 -9.80 -10.33 33.94
C SER A 274 -9.34 -11.43 34.90
N PRO A 275 -8.42 -12.32 34.48
CA PRO A 275 -7.84 -13.30 35.38
C PRO A 275 -7.20 -12.72 36.66
N ALA A 276 -6.61 -11.53 36.57
CA ALA A 276 -6.04 -10.87 37.74
C ALA A 276 -7.09 -10.35 38.71
N ASP A 277 -8.20 -9.82 38.19
CA ASP A 277 -9.37 -9.39 38.98
C ASP A 277 -10.00 -10.59 39.71
N GLU A 278 -10.19 -11.70 39.00
CA GLU A 278 -10.70 -12.96 39.56
C GLU A 278 -9.78 -13.56 40.64
N ALA A 279 -8.48 -13.27 40.57
CA ALA A 279 -7.51 -13.64 41.60
C ALA A 279 -7.41 -12.61 42.73
N GLU A 280 -8.26 -11.59 42.74
CA GLU A 280 -8.27 -10.49 43.70
C GLU A 280 -6.94 -9.73 43.78
N ILE A 281 -6.18 -9.67 42.68
CA ILE A 281 -5.05 -8.75 42.55
C ILE A 281 -5.62 -7.33 42.49
N LYS A 282 -4.97 -6.38 43.16
CA LYS A 282 -5.44 -5.00 43.28
C LYS A 282 -4.35 -4.01 42.90
N PRO A 283 -4.72 -2.80 42.43
CA PRO A 283 -3.78 -1.69 42.35
C PRO A 283 -3.05 -1.49 43.68
N GLY A 284 -1.74 -1.28 43.64
CA GLY A 284 -0.89 -1.18 44.82
C GLY A 284 -0.18 -2.49 45.22
N ASP A 285 -0.58 -3.63 44.66
CA ASP A 285 0.15 -4.89 44.86
C ASP A 285 1.55 -4.82 44.24
N VAL A 286 2.53 -5.40 44.93
CA VAL A 286 3.91 -5.51 44.45
C VAL A 286 4.22 -6.95 44.14
N ILE A 287 4.54 -7.26 42.88
CA ILE A 287 4.92 -8.58 42.42
C ILE A 287 6.43 -8.77 42.60
N ASN A 288 6.84 -9.81 43.33
CA ASN A 288 8.25 -10.17 43.50
C ASN A 288 8.64 -11.42 42.69
N LYS A 289 7.72 -12.38 42.55
CA LYS A 289 7.92 -13.57 41.71
C LYS A 289 6.70 -13.81 40.84
N TYR A 290 6.96 -14.11 39.57
CA TYR A 290 5.96 -14.49 38.58
C TYR A 290 6.24 -15.91 38.09
N ASN A 291 5.38 -16.86 38.46
CA ASN A 291 5.54 -18.28 38.19
C ASN A 291 6.90 -18.86 38.63
N GLY A 292 7.36 -18.47 39.82
CA GLY A 292 8.65 -18.89 40.39
C GLY A 292 9.87 -18.10 39.90
N ILE A 293 9.73 -17.25 38.88
CA ILE A 293 10.80 -16.39 38.37
C ILE A 293 10.78 -15.06 39.12
N GLU A 294 11.93 -14.62 39.63
CA GLU A 294 12.06 -13.30 40.25
C GLU A 294 11.89 -12.19 39.21
N VAL A 295 11.08 -11.19 39.54
CA VAL A 295 10.78 -10.07 38.65
C VAL A 295 10.99 -8.75 39.37
N SER A 296 11.50 -7.76 38.64
CA SER A 296 11.70 -6.41 39.15
C SER A 296 11.76 -5.43 37.99
N ALA A 297 11.18 -4.25 38.17
CA ALA A 297 11.31 -3.13 37.25
C ALA A 297 11.55 -1.85 38.05
N ARG A 298 12.70 -1.20 37.82
CA ARG A 298 13.05 0.07 38.47
C ARG A 298 12.74 1.27 37.59
N ILE A 299 12.80 1.06 36.28
CA ILE A 299 12.54 2.06 35.26
C ILE A 299 11.67 1.45 34.15
N PRO A 300 11.00 2.26 33.32
CA PRO A 300 10.14 1.75 32.24
C PRO A 300 10.85 0.76 31.30
N GLU A 301 12.15 0.93 31.07
CA GLU A 301 12.98 0.08 30.21
C GLU A 301 13.10 -1.37 30.71
N ASP A 302 12.77 -1.65 31.97
CA ASP A 302 12.78 -2.99 32.54
C ASP A 302 11.45 -3.74 32.30
N LEU A 303 10.36 -3.03 32.01
CA LEU A 303 9.02 -3.63 31.84
C LEU A 303 8.91 -4.60 30.67
N PRO A 304 9.50 -4.35 29.48
CA PRO A 304 9.35 -5.28 28.35
C PRO A 304 9.81 -6.70 28.68
N ILE A 305 10.81 -6.88 29.56
CA ILE A 305 11.28 -8.21 29.98
C ILE A 305 10.18 -8.93 30.78
N PHE A 306 9.52 -8.21 31.69
CA PHE A 306 8.38 -8.77 32.42
C PHE A 306 7.19 -9.05 31.50
N ASN A 307 6.89 -8.15 30.57
CA ASN A 307 5.78 -8.34 29.63
C ASN A 307 6.02 -9.54 28.71
N GLN A 308 7.26 -9.76 28.23
CA GLN A 308 7.64 -10.96 27.50
C GLN A 308 7.37 -12.23 28.31
N LEU A 309 7.70 -12.22 29.61
CA LEU A 309 7.40 -13.34 30.51
C LEU A 309 5.89 -13.52 30.73
N SER A 310 5.18 -12.42 31.01
CA SER A 310 3.76 -12.41 31.35
C SER A 310 2.88 -12.83 30.17
N TYR A 311 3.13 -12.28 28.98
CA TYR A 311 2.40 -12.56 27.74
C TYR A 311 2.89 -13.83 27.04
N GLY A 312 4.09 -14.31 27.33
CA GLY A 312 4.63 -15.56 26.79
C GLY A 312 4.13 -16.83 27.50
N MET A 313 3.36 -16.69 28.58
CA MET A 313 2.78 -17.86 29.26
C MET A 313 1.75 -18.55 28.36
N PRO A 314 1.72 -19.90 28.31
CA PRO A 314 0.68 -20.58 27.56
C PRO A 314 -0.71 -20.23 28.12
N ALA A 315 -1.69 -20.07 27.23
CA ALA A 315 -3.08 -19.90 27.63
C ALA A 315 -3.57 -21.12 28.45
N SER A 316 -4.55 -20.88 29.33
CA SER A 316 -5.15 -21.91 30.19
C SER A 316 -4.17 -22.56 31.18
N LYS A 317 -3.04 -21.89 31.48
CA LYS A 317 -2.11 -22.34 32.52
C LYS A 317 -2.37 -21.60 33.82
N LYS A 318 -2.28 -22.34 34.92
CA LYS A 318 -2.24 -21.76 36.26
C LYS A 318 -0.90 -21.04 36.44
N VAL A 319 -0.97 -19.76 36.79
CA VAL A 319 0.17 -18.91 37.12
C VAL A 319 0.10 -18.59 38.60
N ILE A 320 1.24 -18.70 39.27
CA ILE A 320 1.40 -18.36 40.70
C ILE A 320 2.20 -17.06 40.79
N ILE A 321 1.64 -16.07 41.47
CA ILE A 321 2.29 -14.78 41.71
C ILE A 321 2.56 -14.66 43.20
N GLN A 322 3.78 -14.29 43.57
CA GLN A 322 4.15 -14.04 44.97
C GLN A 322 4.65 -12.61 45.08
N GLY A 323 4.24 -11.93 46.15
CA GLY A 323 4.46 -10.50 46.28
C GLY A 323 4.06 -9.96 47.63
N LYS A 324 3.72 -8.68 47.66
CA LYS A 324 3.27 -7.98 48.86
C LYS A 324 2.05 -7.11 48.58
N ARG A 325 1.19 -6.99 49.61
CA ARG A 325 0.13 -5.98 49.71
C ARG A 325 0.26 -5.33 51.09
N ASP A 326 0.36 -4.00 51.13
CA ASP A 326 0.54 -3.25 52.39
C ASP A 326 1.67 -3.81 53.27
N GLY A 327 2.79 -4.19 52.64
CA GLY A 327 3.96 -4.80 53.29
C GLY A 327 3.81 -6.27 53.71
N LYS A 328 2.62 -6.86 53.64
CA LYS A 328 2.38 -8.28 53.98
C LYS A 328 2.61 -9.17 52.77
N SER A 329 3.25 -10.32 52.98
CA SER A 329 3.45 -11.32 51.91
C SER A 329 2.13 -11.89 51.42
N MET A 330 1.96 -11.91 50.10
CA MET A 330 0.77 -12.41 49.42
C MET A 330 1.13 -13.48 48.40
N THR A 331 0.18 -14.36 48.08
CA THR A 331 0.28 -15.30 46.96
C THR A 331 -1.04 -15.34 46.23
N TRP A 332 -1.02 -14.99 44.94
CA TRP A 332 -2.18 -15.00 44.05
C TRP A 332 -2.04 -16.10 43.02
N ASN A 333 -3.17 -16.63 42.57
CA ASN A 333 -3.20 -17.67 41.56
C ASN A 333 -4.33 -17.38 40.57
N PHE A 334 -4.02 -17.33 39.28
CA PHE A 334 -5.05 -17.28 38.24
C PHE A 334 -4.73 -18.23 37.09
N ILE A 335 -5.72 -18.41 36.22
CA ILE A 335 -5.57 -19.15 34.96
C ILE A 335 -5.46 -18.13 33.83
N THR A 336 -4.36 -18.16 33.08
CA THR A 336 -4.17 -17.28 31.92
C THR A 336 -5.26 -17.51 30.87
N ARG A 337 -5.72 -16.43 30.23
CA ARG A 337 -6.60 -16.52 29.05
C ARG A 337 -5.79 -16.24 27.79
N ARG A 338 -6.27 -16.71 26.64
CA ARG A 338 -5.69 -16.32 25.36
C ARG A 338 -5.97 -14.83 25.14
N ARG A 339 -4.94 -14.06 24.77
CA ARG A 339 -5.08 -12.69 24.27
C ARG A 339 -5.55 -12.74 22.82
N GLU A 340 -6.67 -12.07 22.54
CA GLU A 340 -7.12 -11.82 21.18
C GLU A 340 -6.32 -10.65 20.58
N SER A 341 -6.22 -10.61 19.25
CA SER A 341 -5.65 -9.46 18.55
C SER A 341 -6.40 -8.16 18.91
N ALA A 342 -5.70 -7.04 18.90
CA ALA A 342 -6.28 -5.73 19.16
C ALA A 342 -7.48 -5.43 18.25
N PHE A 343 -7.35 -5.68 16.95
CA PHE A 343 -8.46 -5.56 15.99
C PHE A 343 -8.67 -6.84 15.18
N ALA A 344 -9.93 -7.09 14.81
CA ALA A 344 -10.27 -8.12 13.83
C ALA A 344 -9.95 -7.64 12.40
N LYS A 345 -9.86 -8.58 11.45
CA LYS A 345 -9.65 -8.26 10.03
C LYS A 345 -10.86 -7.51 9.47
N GLU A 346 -10.57 -6.49 8.66
CA GLU A 346 -11.56 -5.74 7.91
C GLU A 346 -12.17 -6.58 6.79
N ARG A 347 -13.44 -6.31 6.48
CA ARG A 347 -14.18 -6.91 5.37
C ARG A 347 -14.91 -5.83 4.61
N GLU A 348 -14.94 -5.95 3.29
CA GLU A 348 -15.75 -5.10 2.41
C GLU A 348 -17.22 -5.55 2.42
N LEU A 349 -18.12 -4.58 2.49
CA LEU A 349 -19.55 -4.77 2.30
C LEU A 349 -20.01 -3.89 1.14
N LYS A 350 -19.91 -4.44 -0.08
CA LYS A 350 -20.14 -3.70 -1.33
C LYS A 350 -21.53 -3.03 -1.40
N SER A 351 -22.61 -3.74 -1.06
CA SER A 351 -23.98 -3.21 -1.02
C SER A 351 -24.18 -2.05 -0.04
N TRP A 352 -23.28 -1.93 0.94
CA TRP A 352 -23.25 -0.82 1.90
C TRP A 352 -22.27 0.28 1.47
N SER A 353 -21.30 -0.05 0.61
CA SER A 353 -20.15 0.79 0.26
C SER A 353 -19.38 1.26 1.50
N LEU A 354 -19.10 0.30 2.38
CA LEU A 354 -18.28 0.48 3.58
C LEU A 354 -17.38 -0.73 3.78
N THR A 355 -16.37 -0.58 4.63
CA THR A 355 -15.64 -1.70 5.24
C THR A 355 -15.98 -1.79 6.73
N ALA A 356 -16.11 -3.00 7.26
CA ALA A 356 -16.42 -3.23 8.68
C ALA A 356 -15.51 -4.31 9.28
N ARG A 357 -15.45 -4.36 10.61
CA ARG A 357 -14.73 -5.39 11.39
C ARG A 357 -15.51 -5.78 12.64
N ASP A 358 -15.26 -7.00 13.11
CA ASP A 358 -15.80 -7.50 14.38
C ASP A 358 -15.05 -6.88 15.57
N PHE A 359 -15.72 -6.82 16.73
CA PHE A 359 -15.05 -6.51 17.99
C PHE A 359 -14.29 -7.72 18.52
N THR A 360 -13.02 -7.52 18.84
CA THR A 360 -12.24 -8.40 19.71
C THR A 360 -12.41 -7.99 21.17
N LEU A 361 -12.00 -8.84 22.11
CA LEU A 361 -11.98 -8.48 23.53
C LEU A 361 -11.22 -7.17 23.78
N MET A 362 -10.07 -6.99 23.14
CA MET A 362 -9.24 -5.79 23.33
C MET A 362 -9.93 -4.54 22.80
N SER A 363 -10.43 -4.56 21.56
CA SER A 363 -11.17 -3.41 21.00
C SER A 363 -12.48 -3.10 21.74
N SER A 364 -13.17 -4.11 22.31
CA SER A 364 -14.35 -3.88 23.16
C SER A 364 -13.97 -3.14 24.44
N LEU A 365 -12.88 -3.54 25.11
CA LEU A 365 -12.41 -2.88 26.32
C LEU A 365 -11.97 -1.43 26.04
N GLU A 366 -11.21 -1.21 24.97
CA GLU A 366 -10.80 0.15 24.54
C GLU A 366 -12.01 1.04 24.21
N ALA A 367 -13.06 0.47 23.61
CA ALA A 367 -14.31 1.15 23.30
C ALA A 367 -15.32 1.18 24.47
N GLN A 368 -14.94 0.71 25.66
CA GLN A 368 -15.79 0.65 26.87
C GLN A 368 -17.11 -0.11 26.65
N ARG A 369 -17.07 -1.18 25.86
CA ARG A 369 -18.23 -2.02 25.55
C ARG A 369 -18.32 -3.21 26.50
N GLU A 370 -19.54 -3.52 26.93
CA GLU A 370 -19.82 -4.70 27.75
C GLU A 370 -19.67 -6.01 26.98
N ASN A 371 -19.80 -5.96 25.65
CA ASN A 371 -19.78 -7.15 24.79
C ASN A 371 -19.14 -6.85 23.42
N LYS A 372 -19.05 -7.90 22.60
CA LYS A 372 -18.45 -7.87 21.25
C LYS A 372 -19.48 -7.80 20.12
N LEU A 373 -20.75 -7.60 20.45
CA LEU A 373 -21.83 -7.63 19.47
C LEU A 373 -21.81 -6.37 18.61
N GLY A 374 -22.35 -6.52 17.40
CA GLY A 374 -22.37 -5.49 16.36
C GLY A 374 -21.26 -5.65 15.32
N ALA A 375 -21.30 -4.79 14.31
CA ALA A 375 -20.26 -4.65 13.29
C ALA A 375 -19.74 -3.22 13.28
N GLN A 376 -18.46 -3.03 13.61
CA GLN A 376 -17.85 -1.70 13.64
C GLN A 376 -17.51 -1.24 12.23
N VAL A 377 -17.98 -0.06 11.84
CA VAL A 377 -17.66 0.61 10.59
C VAL A 377 -16.21 1.11 10.64
N HIS A 378 -15.39 0.66 9.69
CA HIS A 378 -14.00 1.07 9.56
C HIS A 378 -13.82 2.23 8.56
N SER A 379 -14.44 2.13 7.38
CA SER A 379 -14.38 3.19 6.36
C SER A 379 -15.67 3.21 5.53
N VAL A 380 -16.03 4.36 4.98
CA VAL A 380 -17.26 4.54 4.18
C VAL A 380 -16.93 5.28 2.90
N ASN A 381 -17.51 4.85 1.78
CA ASN A 381 -17.42 5.56 0.51
C ASN A 381 -18.34 6.78 0.55
N ARG A 382 -17.80 7.98 0.26
CA ARG A 382 -18.54 9.25 0.30
C ARG A 382 -19.75 9.31 -0.63
N GLY A 383 -19.71 8.57 -1.75
CA GLY A 383 -20.84 8.49 -2.70
C GLY A 383 -21.77 7.29 -2.48
N GLY A 384 -21.48 6.46 -1.48
CA GLY A 384 -22.17 5.19 -1.28
C GLY A 384 -23.49 5.30 -0.50
N PRO A 385 -24.26 4.19 -0.42
CA PRO A 385 -25.51 4.13 0.33
C PRO A 385 -25.37 4.54 1.79
N SER A 386 -24.30 4.09 2.47
CA SER A 386 -24.08 4.39 3.89
C SER A 386 -23.73 5.85 4.16
N ALA A 387 -23.00 6.52 3.27
CA ALA A 387 -22.72 7.96 3.39
C ALA A 387 -23.95 8.81 3.04
N SER A 388 -24.80 8.33 2.12
CA SER A 388 -26.01 9.04 1.68
C SER A 388 -27.21 8.88 2.64
N ALA A 389 -27.09 7.98 3.62
CA ALA A 389 -28.09 7.76 4.64
C ALA A 389 -28.25 9.00 5.55
N LYS A 390 -29.38 9.09 6.27
CA LYS A 390 -29.71 10.24 7.13
C LYS A 390 -30.16 9.76 8.51
N PRO A 391 -29.33 9.92 9.57
CA PRO A 391 -27.92 10.36 9.54
C PRO A 391 -27.02 9.36 8.80
N SER A 392 -25.90 9.84 8.27
CA SER A 392 -24.92 9.00 7.57
C SER A 392 -24.17 8.09 8.53
N LEU A 393 -23.77 6.90 8.08
CA LEU A 393 -22.81 6.07 8.81
C LEU A 393 -21.38 6.61 8.61
N VAL A 394 -20.56 6.60 9.65
CA VAL A 394 -19.18 7.09 9.65
C VAL A 394 -18.23 6.09 10.34
N PRO A 395 -16.90 6.21 10.15
CA PRO A 395 -15.94 5.39 10.88
C PRO A 395 -16.15 5.45 12.39
N GLY A 396 -16.14 4.29 13.04
CA GLY A 396 -16.38 4.14 14.48
C GLY A 396 -17.81 3.76 14.86
N ASP A 397 -18.81 4.02 14.00
CA ASP A 397 -20.19 3.59 14.24
C ASP A 397 -20.28 2.07 14.36
N VAL A 398 -21.17 1.57 15.21
CA VAL A 398 -21.41 0.14 15.39
C VAL A 398 -22.81 -0.22 14.93
N ILE A 399 -22.92 -1.00 13.86
CA ILE A 399 -24.21 -1.49 13.38
C ILE A 399 -24.66 -2.62 14.30
N VAL A 400 -25.79 -2.44 14.97
CA VAL A 400 -26.33 -3.40 15.96
C VAL A 400 -27.63 -4.05 15.54
N GLU A 401 -28.34 -3.49 14.56
CA GLU A 401 -29.59 -4.06 14.06
C GLU A 401 -29.86 -3.67 12.61
N VAL A 402 -30.46 -4.59 11.85
CA VAL A 402 -30.91 -4.36 10.47
C VAL A 402 -32.31 -4.95 10.30
N ASN A 403 -33.29 -4.12 9.96
CA ASN A 403 -34.71 -4.48 9.81
C ASN A 403 -35.27 -5.29 11.00
N GLY A 404 -35.01 -4.85 12.24
CA GLY A 404 -35.48 -5.56 13.44
C GLY A 404 -34.66 -6.79 13.82
N LYS A 405 -33.69 -7.21 13.00
CA LYS A 405 -32.83 -8.37 13.28
C LYS A 405 -31.51 -7.92 13.90
N PRO A 406 -31.10 -8.48 15.06
CA PRO A 406 -29.86 -8.09 15.72
C PRO A 406 -28.64 -8.49 14.89
N VAL A 407 -27.63 -7.63 14.88
CA VAL A 407 -26.32 -7.85 14.25
C VAL A 407 -25.32 -8.22 15.32
N ARG A 408 -24.81 -9.46 15.25
CA ARG A 408 -23.85 -10.00 16.23
C ARG A 408 -22.40 -9.98 15.74
N SER A 409 -22.20 -9.85 14.43
CA SER A 409 -20.90 -9.84 13.77
C SER A 409 -21.02 -9.34 12.33
N VAL A 410 -19.90 -9.04 11.70
CA VAL A 410 -19.78 -8.72 10.28
C VAL A 410 -20.29 -9.87 9.41
N LYS A 411 -19.97 -11.13 9.76
CA LYS A 411 -20.50 -12.29 9.02
C LYS A 411 -22.03 -12.34 9.09
N ASN A 412 -22.60 -12.05 10.25
CA ASN A 412 -24.05 -11.98 10.41
C ASN A 412 -24.64 -10.80 9.60
N LEU A 413 -23.99 -9.63 9.59
CA LEU A 413 -24.39 -8.49 8.77
C LEU A 413 -24.39 -8.83 7.27
N ILE A 414 -23.36 -9.52 6.78
CA ILE A 414 -23.27 -9.99 5.38
C ILE A 414 -24.44 -10.91 5.05
N ASN A 415 -24.73 -11.91 5.90
CA ASN A 415 -25.84 -12.82 5.68
C ASN A 415 -27.19 -12.10 5.65
N LEU A 416 -27.43 -11.17 6.58
CA LEU A 416 -28.65 -10.35 6.59
C LEU A 416 -28.76 -9.49 5.33
N THR A 417 -27.65 -8.95 4.86
CA THR A 417 -27.59 -8.17 3.62
C THR A 417 -27.99 -9.03 2.43
N HIS A 418 -27.41 -10.23 2.30
CA HIS A 418 -27.75 -11.17 1.24
C HIS A 418 -29.24 -11.53 1.24
N GLU A 419 -29.85 -11.77 2.41
CA GLU A 419 -31.30 -12.01 2.52
C GLU A 419 -32.13 -10.84 2.00
N ILE A 420 -31.69 -9.60 2.22
CA ILE A 420 -32.39 -8.39 1.79
C ILE A 420 -32.28 -8.19 0.28
N VAL A 421 -31.07 -8.32 -0.29
CA VAL A 421 -30.81 -7.99 -1.71
C VAL A 421 -31.09 -9.14 -2.69
N ARG A 422 -31.23 -10.39 -2.22
CA ARG A 422 -31.39 -11.56 -3.09
C ARG A 422 -32.64 -11.44 -3.98
N GLY A 423 -32.41 -11.52 -5.31
CA GLY A 423 -33.48 -11.45 -6.32
C GLY A 423 -34.06 -10.05 -6.53
N LYS A 424 -33.30 -9.00 -6.17
CA LYS A 424 -33.72 -7.61 -6.23
C LYS A 424 -32.84 -6.87 -7.22
N ASN A 425 -33.46 -6.06 -8.07
CA ASN A 425 -32.76 -5.30 -9.12
C ASN A 425 -32.62 -3.81 -8.77
N GLU A 426 -33.23 -3.36 -7.67
CA GLU A 426 -33.20 -1.97 -7.21
C GLU A 426 -32.76 -1.88 -5.74
N PRO A 427 -32.15 -0.76 -5.31
CA PRO A 427 -31.79 -0.55 -3.92
C PRO A 427 -33.00 -0.52 -2.97
N ILE A 428 -32.94 -1.32 -1.91
CA ILE A 428 -33.98 -1.48 -0.89
C ILE A 428 -33.69 -0.56 0.31
N PRO A 429 -34.61 0.36 0.64
CA PRO A 429 -34.55 1.12 1.88
C PRO A 429 -34.58 0.15 3.09
N THR A 430 -33.51 0.13 3.85
CA THR A 430 -33.29 -0.80 4.96
C THR A 430 -33.12 0.01 6.24
N LEU A 431 -33.93 -0.27 7.25
CA LEU A 431 -33.83 0.37 8.56
C LEU A 431 -32.63 -0.22 9.31
N VAL A 432 -31.75 0.66 9.79
CA VAL A 432 -30.51 0.29 10.48
C VAL A 432 -30.46 1.00 11.82
N ARG A 433 -30.30 0.24 12.90
CA ARG A 433 -29.96 0.78 14.22
C ARG A 433 -28.46 0.66 14.43
N PHE A 434 -27.84 1.74 14.87
CA PHE A 434 -26.41 1.79 15.11
C PHE A 434 -26.09 2.63 16.35
N GLU A 435 -24.94 2.34 16.94
CA GLU A 435 -24.40 3.07 18.08
C GLU A 435 -23.33 4.04 17.59
N ARG A 436 -23.36 5.27 18.09
CA ARG A 436 -22.32 6.27 17.91
C ARG A 436 -22.01 6.88 19.26
N GLU A 437 -20.79 6.66 19.73
CA GLU A 437 -20.40 7.03 21.10
C GLU A 437 -21.37 6.39 22.10
N LEU A 438 -22.15 7.21 22.83
CA LEU A 438 -23.15 6.75 23.80
C LEU A 438 -24.60 6.81 23.27
N ALA A 439 -24.80 7.22 22.01
CA ALA A 439 -26.12 7.36 21.41
C ALA A 439 -26.49 6.14 20.57
N GLU A 440 -27.72 5.65 20.74
CA GLU A 440 -28.37 4.76 19.77
C GLU A 440 -29.15 5.58 18.75
N LEU A 441 -28.87 5.35 17.47
CA LEU A 441 -29.44 6.09 16.35
C LEU A 441 -30.09 5.15 15.35
N LEU A 442 -31.06 5.67 14.60
CA LEU A 442 -31.69 4.99 13.48
C LEU A 442 -31.35 5.72 12.19
N THR A 443 -31.11 4.97 11.12
CA THR A 443 -30.95 5.50 9.77
C THR A 443 -31.56 4.54 8.74
N VAL A 444 -31.76 5.03 7.52
CA VAL A 444 -32.24 4.23 6.39
C VAL A 444 -31.15 4.17 5.33
N VAL A 445 -30.60 2.98 5.11
CA VAL A 445 -29.58 2.71 4.08
C VAL A 445 -30.25 2.05 2.88
N LYS A 446 -30.00 2.55 1.67
CA LYS A 446 -30.55 1.96 0.44
C LYS A 446 -29.62 0.87 -0.09
N LEU A 447 -29.84 -0.38 0.33
CA LEU A 447 -29.00 -1.52 -0.02
C LEU A 447 -29.41 -2.11 -1.37
N GLY A 448 -28.54 -2.11 -2.36
CA GLY A 448 -28.82 -2.66 -3.69
C GLY A 448 -27.83 -3.73 -4.14
N PRO A 449 -28.16 -4.46 -5.24
CA PRO A 449 -27.15 -5.20 -5.99
C PRO A 449 -26.07 -4.24 -6.50
N GLU A 450 -24.87 -4.75 -6.81
CA GLU A 450 -23.84 -3.95 -7.47
C GLU A 450 -24.43 -3.40 -8.77
N THR A 451 -24.62 -2.08 -8.84
CA THR A 451 -25.20 -1.46 -10.02
C THR A 451 -24.19 -1.51 -11.15
N GLU A 452 -24.53 -2.20 -12.24
CA GLU A 452 -23.92 -1.93 -13.54
C GLU A 452 -24.09 -0.44 -13.83
N ARG A 453 -22.99 0.26 -14.14
CA ARG A 453 -23.08 1.66 -14.52
C ARG A 453 -23.85 1.71 -15.84
N ASN A 454 -25.13 2.08 -15.78
CA ASN A 454 -25.93 2.32 -16.97
C ASN A 454 -25.14 3.26 -17.89
N GLN A 455 -24.76 2.75 -19.07
CA GLN A 455 -24.15 3.59 -20.08
C GLN A 455 -25.19 4.65 -20.46
N PRO A 456 -24.83 5.94 -20.49
CA PRO A 456 -25.75 6.96 -20.94
C PRO A 456 -26.23 6.61 -22.35
N VAL A 457 -27.54 6.67 -22.56
CA VAL A 457 -28.14 6.40 -23.88
C VAL A 457 -27.55 7.40 -24.89
N GLN A 458 -27.03 6.89 -26.01
CA GLN A 458 -26.37 7.70 -27.03
C GLN A 458 -27.32 8.78 -27.57
N ALA A 459 -27.00 10.05 -27.33
CA ALA A 459 -27.67 11.16 -28.00
C ALA A 459 -26.94 11.50 -29.30
N TRP A 460 -27.62 11.40 -30.44
CA TRP A 460 -27.03 11.74 -31.72
C TRP A 460 -26.82 13.25 -31.82
N LYS A 461 -25.60 13.67 -32.13
CA LYS A 461 -25.25 15.08 -32.33
C LYS A 461 -24.58 15.24 -33.70
N PRO A 462 -24.95 16.26 -34.49
CA PRO A 462 -24.27 16.57 -35.73
C PRO A 462 -22.83 16.99 -35.46
N TRP A 463 -21.93 16.73 -36.41
CA TRP A 463 -20.51 17.02 -36.27
C TRP A 463 -19.85 17.39 -37.60
N VAL A 464 -19.07 18.47 -37.55
CA VAL A 464 -18.33 19.03 -38.70
C VAL A 464 -16.91 18.44 -38.82
N GLY A 465 -16.27 18.12 -37.69
CA GLY A 465 -14.90 17.59 -37.67
C GLY A 465 -13.77 18.61 -37.67
N ILE A 466 -13.95 19.71 -36.92
CA ILE A 466 -12.96 20.78 -36.77
C ILE A 466 -12.74 21.14 -35.30
N SER A 467 -11.54 21.65 -35.00
CA SER A 467 -11.25 22.42 -33.79
C SER A 467 -11.20 23.90 -34.16
N THR A 468 -11.76 24.75 -33.31
CA THR A 468 -11.97 26.18 -33.58
C THR A 468 -11.30 27.03 -32.51
N GLN A 469 -10.99 28.26 -32.88
CA GLN A 469 -10.46 29.29 -32.00
C GLN A 469 -11.29 30.55 -32.20
N VAL A 470 -11.79 31.16 -31.13
CA VAL A 470 -12.59 32.39 -31.24
C VAL A 470 -11.74 33.53 -31.80
N LEU A 471 -12.31 34.32 -32.73
CA LEU A 471 -11.71 35.56 -33.20
C LEU A 471 -11.87 36.65 -32.15
N THR A 472 -11.01 36.64 -31.15
CA THR A 472 -10.96 37.70 -30.13
C THR A 472 -10.56 39.04 -30.75
N ARG A 473 -10.77 40.14 -30.00
CA ARG A 473 -10.35 41.48 -30.43
C ARG A 473 -8.86 41.52 -30.78
N ASP A 474 -8.02 40.95 -29.93
CA ASP A 474 -6.57 40.97 -30.11
C ASP A 474 -6.13 40.08 -31.28
N LEU A 475 -6.75 38.91 -31.43
CA LEU A 475 -6.47 38.03 -32.57
C LEU A 475 -6.93 38.68 -33.89
N SER A 476 -8.08 39.36 -33.89
CA SER A 476 -8.57 40.10 -35.06
C SER A 476 -7.63 41.24 -35.43
N LEU A 477 -7.14 42.01 -34.44
CA LEU A 477 -6.15 43.07 -34.66
C LEU A 477 -4.85 42.52 -35.25
N ALA A 478 -4.32 41.43 -34.69
CA ALA A 478 -3.09 40.79 -35.15
C ALA A 478 -3.21 40.21 -36.57
N LEU A 479 -4.41 39.77 -36.95
CA LEU A 479 -4.71 39.25 -38.28
C LEU A 479 -5.12 40.36 -39.28
N GLY A 480 -5.11 41.64 -38.88
CA GLY A 480 -5.49 42.76 -39.75
C GLY A 480 -7.00 42.84 -40.07
N LEU A 481 -7.84 42.20 -39.25
CA LEU A 481 -9.29 42.19 -39.39
C LEU A 481 -9.91 43.37 -38.63
N PRO A 482 -11.09 43.88 -39.05
CA PRO A 482 -11.83 44.87 -38.28
C PRO A 482 -12.09 44.38 -36.85
N LEU A 483 -11.97 45.26 -35.84
CA LEU A 483 -12.21 44.89 -34.42
C LEU A 483 -13.65 44.47 -34.12
N THR A 484 -14.58 44.78 -35.04
CA THR A 484 -15.97 44.35 -35.00
C THR A 484 -16.20 42.96 -35.60
N THR A 485 -15.16 42.31 -36.13
CA THR A 485 -15.24 40.95 -36.68
C THR A 485 -15.75 39.99 -35.61
N ARG A 486 -16.66 39.10 -36.02
CA ARG A 486 -17.24 38.03 -35.21
C ARG A 486 -17.08 36.73 -35.96
N GLY A 487 -16.69 35.67 -35.25
CA GLY A 487 -16.55 34.35 -35.82
C GLY A 487 -15.41 33.56 -35.21
N ILE A 488 -14.97 32.57 -35.97
CA ILE A 488 -13.98 31.60 -35.52
C ILE A 488 -12.88 31.43 -36.57
N ARG A 489 -11.69 31.10 -36.09
CA ARG A 489 -10.60 30.59 -36.90
C ARG A 489 -10.56 29.06 -36.77
N ILE A 490 -10.40 28.36 -37.87
CA ILE A 490 -10.19 26.91 -37.87
C ILE A 490 -8.79 26.62 -37.36
N ALA A 491 -8.69 26.05 -36.16
CA ALA A 491 -7.43 25.65 -35.57
C ALA A 491 -6.92 24.35 -36.21
N GLN A 492 -7.81 23.36 -36.35
CA GLN A 492 -7.49 22.05 -36.91
C GLN A 492 -8.68 21.49 -37.70
N VAL A 493 -8.39 20.77 -38.78
CA VAL A 493 -9.38 19.98 -39.52
C VAL A 493 -8.97 18.52 -39.38
N PHE A 494 -9.87 17.69 -38.86
CA PHE A 494 -9.56 16.28 -38.65
C PHE A 494 -9.72 15.47 -39.95
N PRO A 495 -8.94 14.39 -40.16
CA PRO A 495 -9.05 13.53 -41.33
C PRO A 495 -10.42 12.83 -41.40
N ASP A 496 -10.87 12.52 -42.62
CA ASP A 496 -12.12 11.77 -42.90
C ASP A 496 -13.39 12.35 -42.26
N THR A 497 -13.42 13.68 -42.16
CA THR A 497 -14.57 14.42 -41.64
C THR A 497 -15.27 15.23 -42.73
N PRO A 498 -16.55 15.63 -42.51
CA PRO A 498 -17.25 16.54 -43.41
C PRO A 498 -16.47 17.80 -43.78
N ALA A 499 -15.80 18.43 -42.81
CA ALA A 499 -14.99 19.62 -43.07
C ALA A 499 -13.83 19.35 -44.03
N LYS A 500 -13.16 18.19 -43.88
CA LYS A 500 -12.07 17.80 -44.77
C LYS A 500 -12.59 17.57 -46.19
N GLN A 501 -13.73 16.90 -46.34
CA GLN A 501 -14.39 16.65 -47.63
C GLN A 501 -14.86 17.94 -48.30
N ALA A 502 -15.38 18.90 -47.51
CA ALA A 502 -15.76 20.23 -47.98
C ALA A 502 -14.56 21.15 -48.30
N GLY A 503 -13.33 20.66 -48.11
CA GLY A 503 -12.11 21.40 -48.46
C GLY A 503 -11.72 22.50 -47.48
N ILE A 504 -12.26 22.49 -46.24
CA ILE A 504 -11.86 23.39 -45.15
C ILE A 504 -10.41 23.06 -44.74
N LYS A 505 -9.65 24.09 -44.37
CA LYS A 505 -8.24 23.99 -43.98
C LYS A 505 -7.98 24.71 -42.66
N SER A 506 -6.93 24.29 -41.95
CA SER A 506 -6.43 25.04 -40.79
C SER A 506 -6.05 26.46 -41.24
N GLY A 507 -6.45 27.45 -40.43
CA GLY A 507 -6.27 28.87 -40.69
C GLY A 507 -7.44 29.56 -41.40
N ASP A 508 -8.43 28.83 -41.90
CA ASP A 508 -9.64 29.45 -42.46
C ASP A 508 -10.40 30.25 -41.39
N LEU A 509 -10.99 31.37 -41.81
CA LEU A 509 -11.82 32.21 -40.95
C LEU A 509 -13.28 32.02 -41.32
N ILE A 510 -14.13 31.60 -40.40
CA ILE A 510 -15.56 31.38 -40.64
C ILE A 510 -16.35 32.41 -39.84
N PHE A 511 -17.21 33.14 -40.55
CA PHE A 511 -18.01 34.23 -39.96
C PHE A 511 -19.48 33.88 -39.87
N ARG A 512 -19.96 32.98 -40.74
CA ARG A 512 -21.38 32.61 -40.83
C ARG A 512 -21.61 31.13 -41.04
N ILE A 513 -22.77 30.67 -40.59
CA ILE A 513 -23.38 29.36 -40.86
C ILE A 513 -24.80 29.62 -41.40
N ASP A 514 -25.09 29.17 -42.62
CA ASP A 514 -26.36 29.43 -43.35
C ASP A 514 -26.81 30.90 -43.30
N GLY A 515 -25.85 31.82 -43.49
CA GLY A 515 -26.10 33.27 -43.45
C GLY A 515 -26.18 33.89 -42.04
N GLN A 516 -26.33 33.09 -40.98
CA GLN A 516 -26.33 33.56 -39.59
C GLN A 516 -24.91 33.87 -39.10
N ILE A 517 -24.73 35.00 -38.41
CA ILE A 517 -23.42 35.41 -37.87
C ILE A 517 -23.07 34.56 -36.66
N ILE A 518 -21.85 34.00 -36.66
CA ILE A 518 -21.28 33.33 -35.49
C ILE A 518 -20.87 34.41 -34.49
N GLN A 519 -21.67 34.62 -33.45
CA GLN A 519 -21.49 35.69 -32.44
C GLN A 519 -20.34 35.41 -31.44
N ALA A 520 -19.20 34.92 -31.94
CA ALA A 520 -18.03 34.63 -31.12
C ALA A 520 -16.99 35.75 -31.25
N HIS A 521 -16.61 36.36 -30.13
CA HIS A 521 -15.60 37.42 -30.06
C HIS A 521 -14.85 37.54 -28.73
N ARG A 522 -15.28 36.78 -27.72
CA ARG A 522 -14.61 36.67 -26.43
C ARG A 522 -14.19 35.23 -26.19
N VAL A 523 -13.24 35.03 -25.29
CA VAL A 523 -12.73 33.67 -25.01
C VAL A 523 -13.84 32.77 -24.48
N GLU A 524 -14.81 33.34 -23.76
CA GLU A 524 -15.98 32.66 -23.22
C GLU A 524 -16.95 32.16 -24.32
N ASP A 525 -16.85 32.69 -25.55
CA ASP A 525 -17.73 32.33 -26.67
C ASP A 525 -17.27 31.07 -27.44
N ALA A 526 -16.30 30.31 -26.90
CA ALA A 526 -15.70 29.15 -27.56
C ALA A 526 -16.73 28.10 -28.04
N GLU A 527 -17.84 27.94 -27.31
CA GLU A 527 -18.89 26.98 -27.63
C GLU A 527 -19.97 27.52 -28.58
N VAL A 528 -19.97 28.82 -28.95
CA VAL A 528 -21.04 29.42 -29.78
C VAL A 528 -21.19 28.68 -31.11
N PHE A 529 -20.08 28.50 -31.84
CA PHE A 529 -20.12 27.78 -33.12
C PHE A 529 -20.56 26.32 -32.94
N GLY A 530 -20.03 25.64 -31.91
CA GLY A 530 -20.40 24.25 -31.62
C GLY A 530 -21.89 24.11 -31.28
N ASN A 531 -22.47 25.08 -30.58
CA ASN A 531 -23.90 25.12 -30.26
C ASN A 531 -24.76 25.39 -31.49
N MET A 532 -24.37 26.31 -32.37
CA MET A 532 -25.06 26.53 -33.64
C MET A 532 -25.09 25.26 -34.49
N VAL A 533 -23.98 24.53 -34.60
CA VAL A 533 -23.93 23.24 -35.32
C VAL A 533 -24.89 22.20 -34.70
N LYS A 534 -25.04 22.18 -33.37
CA LYS A 534 -25.92 21.23 -32.65
C LYS A 534 -27.41 21.43 -32.95
N GLU A 535 -27.82 22.58 -33.51
CA GLU A 535 -29.22 22.86 -33.89
C GLU A 535 -29.65 22.13 -35.17
N TYR A 536 -28.69 21.61 -35.93
CA TYR A 536 -28.95 20.92 -37.20
C TYR A 536 -29.16 19.41 -37.02
N ARG A 537 -29.76 18.79 -38.03
CA ARG A 537 -29.86 17.33 -38.12
C ARG A 537 -28.53 16.74 -38.62
N THR A 538 -28.28 15.48 -38.28
CA THR A 538 -27.31 14.68 -39.02
C THR A 538 -27.73 14.63 -40.49
N ASP A 539 -26.75 14.58 -41.40
CA ASP A 539 -26.90 14.56 -42.86
C ASP A 539 -27.39 15.88 -43.49
N ALA A 540 -27.67 16.91 -42.68
CA ALA A 540 -27.97 18.24 -43.18
C ALA A 540 -26.71 18.85 -43.84
N THR A 541 -26.89 19.49 -45.00
CA THR A 541 -25.81 20.28 -45.62
C THR A 541 -25.94 21.72 -45.19
N ILE A 542 -24.92 22.22 -44.49
CA ILE A 542 -24.82 23.61 -44.03
C ILE A 542 -23.79 24.36 -44.87
N GLN A 543 -23.99 25.65 -45.09
CA GLN A 543 -23.04 26.54 -45.73
C GLN A 543 -22.25 27.33 -44.68
N LEU A 544 -20.93 27.12 -44.66
CA LEU A 544 -20.01 27.90 -43.84
C LEU A 544 -19.35 28.99 -44.71
N SER A 545 -19.67 30.25 -44.44
CA SER A 545 -19.13 31.39 -45.19
C SER A 545 -18.03 32.10 -44.42
N GLY A 546 -16.94 32.40 -45.12
CA GLY A 546 -15.69 32.79 -44.50
C GLY A 546 -14.66 33.39 -45.44
N MET A 547 -13.40 33.33 -45.02
CA MET A 547 -12.26 33.86 -45.75
C MET A 547 -11.02 32.98 -45.59
N ARG A 548 -10.27 32.83 -46.68
CA ARG A 548 -8.95 32.17 -46.72
C ARG A 548 -7.99 33.05 -47.51
N LYS A 549 -6.90 33.51 -46.89
CA LYS A 549 -5.89 34.40 -47.51
C LYS A 549 -6.56 35.58 -48.27
N ASP A 550 -7.42 36.31 -47.56
CA ASP A 550 -8.17 37.48 -48.06
C ASP A 550 -9.18 37.24 -49.18
N ARG A 551 -9.45 35.96 -49.53
CA ARG A 551 -10.50 35.59 -50.49
C ARG A 551 -11.72 35.04 -49.76
N LYS A 552 -12.90 35.54 -50.12
CA LYS A 552 -14.17 34.98 -49.64
C LYS A 552 -14.30 33.53 -50.09
N MET A 553 -14.75 32.67 -49.19
CA MET A 553 -14.96 31.24 -49.42
C MET A 553 -16.30 30.84 -48.82
N ASP A 554 -17.06 30.02 -49.55
CA ASP A 554 -18.25 29.34 -49.06
C ASP A 554 -17.99 27.83 -49.11
N PHE A 555 -18.17 27.16 -47.98
CA PHE A 555 -17.99 25.72 -47.85
C PHE A 555 -19.32 25.06 -47.56
N ASN A 556 -19.80 24.22 -48.47
CA ASN A 556 -20.98 23.39 -48.23
C ASN A 556 -20.52 22.10 -47.53
N VAL A 557 -20.97 21.90 -46.29
CA VAL A 557 -20.55 20.80 -45.42
C VAL A 557 -21.76 19.94 -45.09
N THR A 558 -21.76 18.68 -45.53
CA THR A 558 -22.77 17.69 -45.13
C THR A 558 -22.41 17.08 -43.79
N LEU A 559 -23.17 17.41 -42.75
CA LEU A 559 -22.88 17.03 -41.37
C LEU A 559 -23.01 15.52 -41.15
N ASN A 560 -22.06 14.92 -40.45
CA ASN A 560 -22.14 13.51 -40.07
C ASN A 560 -22.49 13.36 -38.60
N LYS A 561 -22.82 12.12 -38.19
CA LYS A 561 -22.94 11.76 -36.78
C LYS A 561 -21.60 11.99 -36.07
N ARG A 562 -21.63 12.64 -34.90
CA ARG A 562 -20.46 12.74 -34.02
C ARG A 562 -19.92 11.35 -33.68
N PRO A 563 -18.60 11.14 -33.69
CA PRO A 563 -17.98 9.93 -33.20
C PRO A 563 -18.46 9.61 -31.78
N VAL A 564 -18.56 8.32 -31.49
CA VAL A 564 -18.93 7.82 -30.16
C VAL A 564 -17.86 8.30 -29.16
N PRO A 565 -18.25 8.99 -28.08
CA PRO A 565 -17.29 9.44 -27.07
C PRO A 565 -16.74 8.25 -26.28
N PRO A 566 -15.54 8.37 -25.67
CA PRO A 566 -14.89 7.26 -24.96
C PRO A 566 -15.78 6.52 -23.93
N ASN A 567 -16.61 7.24 -23.18
CA ASN A 567 -17.47 6.69 -22.13
C ASN A 567 -18.69 5.89 -22.65
N GLU A 568 -18.94 5.90 -23.95
CA GLU A 568 -20.02 5.18 -24.63
C GLU A 568 -19.49 4.05 -25.53
N LEU A 569 -18.17 3.84 -25.57
CA LEU A 569 -17.57 2.76 -26.37
C LEU A 569 -17.68 1.40 -25.67
N PRO A 570 -17.70 0.30 -26.45
CA PRO A 570 -17.55 -1.04 -25.88
C PRO A 570 -16.30 -1.11 -25.01
N LYS A 571 -16.46 -1.72 -23.85
CA LYS A 571 -15.40 -1.94 -22.87
C LYS A 571 -15.63 -3.27 -22.16
N PHE A 572 -14.55 -3.84 -21.68
CA PHE A 572 -14.56 -5.09 -20.93
C PHE A 572 -13.72 -4.89 -19.68
N GLU A 573 -14.32 -5.22 -18.54
CA GLU A 573 -13.67 -5.23 -17.24
C GLU A 573 -13.16 -6.65 -17.02
N GLU A 574 -11.84 -6.81 -17.05
CA GLU A 574 -11.21 -8.09 -16.80
C GLU A 574 -10.94 -8.20 -15.30
N GLU A 575 -11.73 -9.05 -14.64
CA GLU A 575 -11.77 -9.15 -13.17
C GLU A 575 -10.58 -9.92 -12.58
N THR A 576 -9.99 -10.87 -13.33
CA THR A 576 -8.92 -11.76 -12.82
C THR A 576 -7.62 -10.99 -12.60
N PHE A 577 -7.27 -10.12 -13.55
CA PHE A 577 -6.05 -9.34 -13.58
C PHE A 577 -6.29 -7.85 -13.28
N GLU A 578 -7.54 -7.47 -13.05
CA GLU A 578 -7.98 -6.21 -12.44
C GLU A 578 -7.70 -4.97 -13.29
N PHE A 579 -8.17 -4.98 -14.54
CA PHE A 579 -8.06 -3.84 -15.44
C PHE A 579 -9.24 -3.75 -16.40
N THR A 580 -9.40 -2.59 -17.04
CA THR A 580 -10.46 -2.34 -18.02
C THR A 580 -9.85 -1.96 -19.35
N VAL A 581 -10.31 -2.62 -20.42
CA VAL A 581 -9.99 -2.25 -21.80
C VAL A 581 -11.21 -1.65 -22.47
N ARG A 582 -10.98 -0.72 -23.41
CA ARG A 582 -12.03 -0.19 -24.28
C ARG A 582 -11.55 -0.03 -25.70
N GLU A 583 -12.49 0.07 -26.63
CA GLU A 583 -12.18 0.40 -28.02
C GLU A 583 -11.61 1.82 -28.19
N LEU A 584 -10.89 2.03 -29.29
CA LEU A 584 -10.31 3.31 -29.66
C LEU A 584 -11.39 4.30 -30.11
N SER A 585 -11.48 5.44 -29.42
CA SER A 585 -12.30 6.56 -29.88
C SER A 585 -11.61 7.32 -31.00
N PHE A 586 -12.39 8.14 -31.72
CA PHE A 586 -11.83 9.08 -32.68
C PHE A 586 -10.78 10.01 -32.05
N ALA A 587 -11.03 10.49 -30.82
CA ALA A 587 -10.12 11.37 -30.12
C ALA A 587 -8.81 10.67 -29.76
N ASP A 588 -8.85 9.40 -29.35
CA ASP A 588 -7.65 8.62 -29.08
C ASP A 588 -6.80 8.51 -30.34
N ARG A 589 -7.42 8.14 -31.48
CA ARG A 589 -6.71 8.03 -32.77
C ARG A 589 -6.01 9.32 -33.17
N VAL A 590 -6.66 10.48 -32.96
CA VAL A 590 -6.06 11.78 -33.24
C VAL A 590 -4.91 12.10 -32.28
N ASN A 591 -5.12 11.90 -30.97
CA ASN A 591 -4.11 12.21 -29.94
C ASN A 591 -2.86 11.32 -30.08
N GLU A 592 -3.08 10.04 -30.33
CA GLU A 592 -2.07 9.00 -30.49
C GLU A 592 -1.50 8.92 -31.92
N ARG A 593 -1.99 9.77 -32.84
CA ARG A 593 -1.60 9.83 -34.25
C ARG A 593 -1.64 8.45 -34.92
N LEU A 594 -2.69 7.70 -34.66
CA LEU A 594 -2.91 6.36 -35.19
C LEU A 594 -3.43 6.43 -36.62
N ASP A 595 -3.02 5.47 -37.45
CA ASP A 595 -3.67 5.27 -38.74
C ASP A 595 -5.13 4.83 -38.54
N LEU A 596 -6.01 5.14 -39.49
CA LEU A 596 -7.44 4.82 -39.41
C LEU A 596 -7.71 3.33 -39.19
N ASN A 597 -6.88 2.50 -39.82
CA ASN A 597 -6.98 1.05 -39.79
C ASN A 597 -6.06 0.42 -38.75
N GLN A 598 -5.36 1.23 -37.94
CA GLN A 598 -4.52 0.69 -36.88
C GLN A 598 -5.41 0.10 -35.79
N SER A 599 -5.25 -1.21 -35.59
CA SER A 599 -5.90 -1.98 -34.54
C SER A 599 -5.26 -1.76 -33.18
N GLY A 600 -6.05 -2.01 -32.13
CA GLY A 600 -5.61 -1.97 -30.74
C GLY A 600 -6.72 -1.51 -29.81
N LEU A 601 -6.51 -1.72 -28.52
CA LEU A 601 -7.43 -1.32 -27.45
C LEU A 601 -6.74 -0.35 -26.50
N ILE A 602 -7.49 0.56 -25.88
CA ILE A 602 -6.96 1.46 -24.85
C ILE A 602 -7.18 0.81 -23.48
N ILE A 603 -6.15 0.81 -22.65
CA ILE A 603 -6.30 0.52 -21.22
C ILE A 603 -6.96 1.72 -20.54
N GLU A 604 -8.23 1.57 -20.16
CA GLU A 604 -9.03 2.63 -19.54
C GLU A 604 -8.76 2.77 -18.05
N ASN A 605 -8.61 1.65 -17.34
CA ASN A 605 -8.35 1.61 -15.90
C ASN A 605 -7.44 0.42 -15.57
N VAL A 606 -6.61 0.57 -14.54
CA VAL A 606 -5.82 -0.53 -13.97
C VAL A 606 -5.86 -0.39 -12.46
N GLU A 607 -6.29 -1.44 -11.76
CA GLU A 607 -6.39 -1.38 -10.31
C GLU A 607 -5.00 -1.27 -9.66
N PRO A 608 -4.79 -0.31 -8.73
CA PRO A 608 -3.50 -0.14 -8.07
C PRO A 608 -3.05 -1.41 -7.35
N ALA A 609 -1.79 -1.82 -7.56
CA ALA A 609 -1.20 -3.04 -7.01
C ALA A 609 -1.94 -4.36 -7.37
N GLY A 610 -2.86 -4.31 -8.34
CA GLY A 610 -3.43 -5.49 -8.97
C GLY A 610 -2.43 -6.21 -9.87
N TRP A 611 -2.83 -7.34 -10.45
CA TRP A 611 -1.99 -8.17 -11.32
C TRP A 611 -1.46 -7.42 -12.53
N ALA A 612 -2.34 -6.78 -13.31
CA ALA A 612 -1.95 -6.02 -14.49
C ALA A 612 -1.02 -4.83 -14.13
N ALA A 613 -1.31 -4.12 -13.03
CA ALA A 613 -0.44 -3.04 -12.55
C ALA A 613 0.97 -3.54 -12.17
N LEU A 614 1.07 -4.74 -11.59
CA LEU A 614 2.35 -5.34 -11.19
C LEU A 614 3.18 -5.78 -12.41
N ALA A 615 2.53 -6.29 -13.46
CA ALA A 615 3.16 -6.51 -14.77
C ALA A 615 3.61 -5.21 -15.46
N GLY A 616 3.21 -4.05 -14.93
CA GLY A 616 3.60 -2.74 -15.41
C GLY A 616 2.62 -2.11 -16.40
N LEU A 617 1.43 -2.68 -16.56
CA LEU A 617 0.33 -2.11 -17.35
C LEU A 617 -0.14 -0.81 -16.71
N ARG A 618 -0.45 0.21 -17.52
CA ARG A 618 -0.89 1.52 -17.03
C ARG A 618 -2.09 2.02 -17.82
N GLN A 619 -2.90 2.83 -17.15
CA GLN A 619 -3.94 3.61 -17.81
C GLN A 619 -3.35 4.44 -18.96
N GLY A 620 -4.00 4.39 -20.12
CA GLY A 620 -3.57 5.07 -21.34
C GLY A 620 -2.61 4.26 -22.21
N ASP A 621 -2.17 3.07 -21.78
CA ASP A 621 -1.44 2.18 -22.68
C ASP A 621 -2.32 1.76 -23.86
N LEU A 622 -1.75 1.75 -25.07
CA LEU A 622 -2.38 1.18 -26.26
C LEU A 622 -1.97 -0.29 -26.35
N LEU A 623 -2.90 -1.20 -26.07
CA LEU A 623 -2.71 -2.63 -26.23
C LEU A 623 -2.69 -2.99 -27.72
N LEU A 624 -1.56 -3.56 -28.17
CA LEU A 624 -1.32 -3.97 -29.55
C LEU A 624 -1.48 -5.47 -29.74
N SER A 625 -1.03 -6.29 -28.78
CA SER A 625 -1.26 -7.73 -28.77
C SER A 625 -1.25 -8.32 -27.36
N VAL A 626 -1.89 -9.49 -27.22
CA VAL A 626 -1.76 -10.40 -26.08
C VAL A 626 -1.16 -11.68 -26.63
N LEU A 627 0.04 -12.06 -26.17
CA LEU A 627 0.87 -13.06 -26.82
C LEU A 627 1.01 -12.71 -28.32
N ASP A 628 0.63 -13.63 -29.20
CA ASP A 628 0.66 -13.45 -30.66
C ASP A 628 -0.66 -12.90 -31.25
N GLU A 629 -1.71 -12.75 -30.43
CA GLU A 629 -3.04 -12.33 -30.89
C GLU A 629 -3.19 -10.80 -30.85
N LYS A 630 -3.70 -10.22 -31.95
CA LYS A 630 -3.94 -8.78 -32.11
C LYS A 630 -5.44 -8.48 -32.03
N PRO A 631 -5.97 -8.17 -30.84
CA PRO A 631 -7.40 -7.92 -30.69
C PRO A 631 -7.80 -6.65 -31.45
N ASN A 632 -8.82 -6.76 -32.30
CA ASN A 632 -9.37 -5.64 -33.08
C ASN A 632 -10.64 -5.07 -32.45
N SER A 633 -11.30 -5.85 -31.60
CA SER A 633 -12.50 -5.45 -30.85
C SER A 633 -12.41 -5.92 -29.40
N VAL A 634 -13.27 -5.38 -28.55
CA VAL A 634 -13.37 -5.81 -27.15
C VAL A 634 -13.86 -7.27 -27.04
N GLY A 635 -14.76 -7.72 -27.92
CA GLY A 635 -15.25 -9.10 -27.93
C GLY A 635 -14.18 -10.12 -28.31
N ASP A 636 -13.28 -9.77 -29.24
CA ASP A 636 -12.12 -10.61 -29.56
C ASP A 636 -11.21 -10.74 -28.33
N PHE A 637 -10.91 -9.61 -27.69
CA PHE A 637 -10.06 -9.58 -26.49
C PHE A 637 -10.65 -10.38 -25.34
N GLU A 638 -11.95 -10.23 -25.06
CA GLU A 638 -12.65 -11.01 -24.04
C GLU A 638 -12.51 -12.52 -24.32
N SER A 639 -12.72 -12.94 -25.56
CA SER A 639 -12.58 -14.35 -25.97
C SER A 639 -11.15 -14.86 -25.78
N THR A 640 -10.14 -14.07 -26.17
CA THR A 640 -8.72 -14.37 -25.96
C THR A 640 -8.43 -14.54 -24.47
N MET A 641 -8.77 -13.55 -23.64
CA MET A 641 -8.49 -13.58 -22.20
C MET A 641 -9.17 -14.76 -21.51
N ASN A 642 -10.44 -15.03 -21.81
CA ASN A 642 -11.17 -16.18 -21.27
C ASN A 642 -10.49 -17.51 -21.64
N SER A 643 -9.98 -17.64 -22.87
CA SER A 643 -9.22 -18.82 -23.29
C SER A 643 -7.92 -18.99 -22.49
N LEU A 644 -7.14 -17.91 -22.33
CA LEU A 644 -5.87 -17.93 -21.60
C LEU A 644 -6.07 -18.24 -20.10
N ILE A 645 -7.10 -17.67 -19.48
CA ILE A 645 -7.47 -17.92 -18.08
C ILE A 645 -7.88 -19.39 -17.89
N ASN A 646 -8.70 -19.94 -18.80
CA ASN A 646 -9.09 -21.35 -18.73
C ASN A 646 -7.91 -22.32 -18.92
N GLN A 647 -6.93 -21.94 -19.74
CA GLN A 647 -5.70 -22.72 -19.92
C GLN A 647 -4.73 -22.61 -18.74
N LYS A 648 -4.93 -21.63 -17.85
CA LYS A 648 -4.06 -21.35 -16.70
C LYS A 648 -2.60 -21.26 -17.09
N LEU A 649 -2.29 -20.48 -18.12
CA LEU A 649 -0.91 -20.29 -18.55
C LEU A 649 -0.08 -19.65 -17.44
N ASP A 650 1.16 -20.12 -17.28
CA ASP A 650 2.10 -19.60 -16.29
C ASP A 650 2.50 -18.14 -16.58
N ARG A 651 2.41 -17.72 -17.86
CA ARG A 651 2.86 -16.41 -18.35
C ARG A 651 1.93 -15.88 -19.43
N ILE A 652 1.61 -14.60 -19.37
CA ILE A 652 0.87 -13.84 -20.38
C ILE A 652 1.68 -12.60 -20.73
N ILE A 653 1.96 -12.37 -22.01
CA ILE A 653 2.75 -11.21 -22.46
C ILE A 653 1.82 -10.22 -23.15
N PHE A 654 1.76 -8.99 -22.64
CA PHE A 654 1.10 -7.88 -23.33
C PHE A 654 2.13 -7.08 -24.13
N PHE A 655 1.86 -6.83 -25.41
CA PHE A 655 2.61 -5.86 -26.18
C PHE A 655 1.83 -4.55 -26.22
N VAL A 656 2.40 -3.50 -25.64
CA VAL A 656 1.74 -2.20 -25.51
C VAL A 656 2.58 -1.07 -26.08
N ARG A 657 1.91 0.01 -26.47
CA ARG A 657 2.55 1.30 -26.77
C ARG A 657 2.17 2.33 -25.71
N ARG A 658 3.19 2.95 -25.11
CA ARG A 658 3.08 4.02 -24.12
C ARG A 658 3.74 5.27 -24.67
N GLY A 659 2.93 6.22 -25.12
CA GLY A 659 3.41 7.37 -25.87
C GLY A 659 4.16 6.93 -27.13
N ILE A 660 5.47 7.21 -27.19
CA ILE A 660 6.32 6.84 -28.34
C ILE A 660 7.06 5.50 -28.15
N HIS A 661 6.94 4.86 -26.99
CA HIS A 661 7.68 3.64 -26.66
C HIS A 661 6.79 2.40 -26.76
N THR A 662 7.35 1.29 -27.21
CA THR A 662 6.71 -0.03 -27.15
C THR A 662 7.34 -0.87 -26.06
N LEU A 663 6.52 -1.65 -25.36
CA LEU A 663 6.92 -2.45 -24.21
C LEU A 663 6.28 -3.84 -24.31
N PHE A 664 7.04 -4.87 -23.98
CA PHE A 664 6.49 -6.17 -23.60
C PHE A 664 6.34 -6.18 -22.09
N LEU A 665 5.14 -6.48 -21.61
CA LEU A 665 4.80 -6.56 -20.20
C LEU A 665 4.45 -8.01 -19.90
N GLU A 666 5.26 -8.65 -19.07
CA GLU A 666 5.05 -10.03 -18.65
C GLU A 666 4.20 -10.05 -17.39
N LEU A 667 3.10 -10.79 -17.46
CA LEU A 667 2.23 -11.11 -16.35
C LEU A 667 2.44 -12.59 -16.00
N GLU A 668 2.77 -12.87 -14.73
CA GLU A 668 2.91 -14.23 -14.20
C GLU A 668 1.77 -14.50 -13.20
N PRO A 669 0.63 -15.05 -13.63
CA PRO A 669 -0.51 -15.29 -12.73
C PRO A 669 -0.19 -16.30 -11.62
N ASP A 670 -0.63 -16.03 -10.39
CA ASP A 670 -0.66 -17.05 -9.33
C ASP A 670 -2.03 -17.73 -9.31
N TRP A 671 -2.14 -18.87 -9.99
CA TRP A 671 -3.36 -19.67 -10.07
C TRP A 671 -3.68 -20.44 -8.79
N ASP A 672 -2.78 -20.49 -7.80
CA ASP A 672 -2.96 -21.24 -6.54
C ASP A 672 -3.95 -20.51 -5.58
N GLN A 673 -4.39 -19.29 -5.92
CA GLN A 673 -5.30 -18.47 -5.09
C GLN A 673 -6.79 -18.49 -5.51
N GLN A 674 -7.21 -19.31 -6.50
CA GLN A 674 -8.63 -19.44 -6.90
C GLN A 674 -9.41 -20.44 -6.05
#